data_AF-A0A2U1UUP2-F1
#
_entry.id   AF-A0A2U1UUP2-F1
#
_cell.length_a   1.000
_cell.length_b   1.000
_cell.length_c   1.000
_cell.angle_alpha   90.00
_cell.angle_beta   90.00
_cell.angle_gamma   90.00
#
_symmetry.space_group_name_H-M   'P 1'
#
loop_
_entity.id
_entity.type
_entity.pdbx_description
1 polymer ?
#
loop_
_entity_poly.entity_id
_entity_poly.type
_entity_poly.pdbx_seq_one_letter_code
_entity_poly.pdbx_strand_id
1 'polypeptide(L)'
;MAVPEQTPYNIYTANGVTTVFPYEFYLLRSDDLAVYIDGDQISTGFTVSGIGNVNGGEVAFLTAPLAGSVITLERVIPATRTTEYQDNGDLLADTVNKDFDRLWMAIKQAFVNFTFVLARPISGGPFNAQGFRIENLGDPINNQDGATKLWVNANLNKTLRVPESFISALPSVEYRKNKVPAFNDAGDPVVMIPVSGSAADVLIELAKPTGSYLTGYNRESVYTGNLGDYLDKSITYITPEMFGAKGDGVADDRISIQSAIDFASLVYAQTGTSADVYLSKNYLVSLNPASTLIPGEVAAGRGALCIKAGVHICGHGQITLDKGFTGASSGAVITNWLGAANHCSVRDITINGAYGEASGSGINGINIVDSENVVINGVNVKDSTAGGIYLRRSGSSSSDYGCSNAQIINCYVNNVHYIGIQLERPNGALVHGNTVINSGDNGIDVEGNNSATTGIGLAAMLTIANNNLRDNKHGIFMESCGNALITGNNIDLARSVGVIGNRINSNASRISITANYIKGADAESTRGIRLINQVGAYHIADNVFMDLYAAIRCSAVINNLTIGINTHTGITKLLIELDRQASALIRSRIYEQSFLGTQAAGFPTLFSPRNCPSNYPNRLNGSVKFDEANFSYLANSGENNFTRATAVIVRNTSWAAYARFNNTVDGYTDLNGHFGNIGEYLTINGNTYQVYATSESTTTITKWDGSAYVAGNFVSDFDDAYTVETKRSEWGSL
;
A
#
# COMPACT_ATOMS: atom_id res chain seq x y z
N MET A 1 -89.14 60.70 -42.86
CA MET A 1 -89.20 61.29 -41.49
C MET A 1 -87.76 61.38 -41.03
N ALA A 2 -87.29 62.46 -40.41
CA ALA A 2 -85.89 62.57 -40.03
C ALA A 2 -85.52 61.58 -38.91
N VAL A 3 -84.32 60.98 -38.95
CA VAL A 3 -83.83 60.07 -37.90
C VAL A 3 -83.75 60.77 -36.54
N PRO A 4 -84.48 60.30 -35.50
CA PRO A 4 -84.44 60.89 -34.17
C PRO A 4 -83.09 60.70 -33.46
N GLU A 5 -82.86 61.46 -32.39
CA GLU A 5 -81.71 61.27 -31.51
C GLU A 5 -81.93 60.02 -30.65
N GLN A 6 -81.07 59.01 -30.85
CA GLN A 6 -81.19 57.70 -30.20
C GLN A 6 -79.80 57.12 -29.96
N THR A 7 -79.63 56.49 -28.80
CA THR A 7 -78.46 55.64 -28.53
C THR A 7 -78.57 54.40 -29.43
N PRO A 8 -77.61 54.16 -30.33
CA PRO A 8 -77.69 53.08 -31.32
C PRO A 8 -77.38 51.71 -30.71
N TYR A 9 -77.47 51.54 -29.39
CA TYR A 9 -77.23 50.27 -28.74
C TYR A 9 -78.02 50.16 -27.42
N ASN A 10 -78.29 48.93 -27.01
CA ASN A 10 -78.82 48.58 -25.70
C ASN A 10 -77.95 47.46 -25.11
N ILE A 11 -77.67 47.53 -23.80
CA ILE A 11 -76.92 46.50 -23.08
C ILE A 11 -77.82 45.93 -22.00
N TYR A 12 -77.92 44.60 -21.96
CA TYR A 12 -78.69 43.85 -20.98
C TYR A 12 -77.80 42.84 -20.27
N THR A 13 -78.17 42.49 -19.04
CA THR A 13 -77.63 41.31 -18.37
C THR A 13 -78.70 40.22 -18.37
N ALA A 14 -78.39 39.08 -18.96
CA ALA A 14 -79.31 37.96 -19.05
C ALA A 14 -79.52 37.30 -17.68
N ASN A 15 -80.75 36.86 -17.41
CA ASN A 15 -81.12 36.15 -16.17
C ASN A 15 -81.21 34.62 -16.36
N GLY A 16 -80.89 34.09 -17.54
CA GLY A 16 -81.02 32.66 -17.86
C GLY A 16 -82.43 32.20 -18.24
N VAL A 17 -83.43 33.09 -18.26
CA VAL A 17 -84.85 32.74 -18.48
C VAL A 17 -85.51 33.60 -19.57
N THR A 18 -85.25 34.91 -19.59
CA THR A 18 -85.81 35.85 -20.55
C THR A 18 -85.26 35.56 -21.95
N THR A 19 -86.15 35.37 -22.93
CA THR A 19 -85.79 35.14 -24.33
C THR A 19 -85.99 36.37 -25.22
N VAL A 20 -86.72 37.39 -24.77
CA VAL A 20 -87.04 38.57 -25.57
C VAL A 20 -86.38 39.80 -24.97
N PHE A 21 -85.59 40.50 -25.78
CA PHE A 21 -84.88 41.73 -25.41
C PHE A 21 -85.24 42.85 -26.38
N PRO A 22 -85.81 43.96 -25.90
CA PRO A 22 -86.17 45.07 -26.77
C PRO A 22 -84.91 45.80 -27.26
N TYR A 23 -84.99 46.43 -28.43
CA TYR A 23 -84.06 47.47 -28.85
C TYR A 23 -84.85 48.76 -29.03
N GLU A 24 -84.30 49.90 -28.61
CA GLU A 24 -85.05 51.17 -28.51
C GLU A 24 -84.68 52.17 -29.61
N PHE A 25 -84.02 51.69 -30.66
CA PHE A 25 -83.51 52.52 -31.76
C PHE A 25 -84.05 52.09 -33.12
N TYR A 26 -84.14 53.05 -34.03
CA TYR A 26 -84.67 52.83 -35.37
C TYR A 26 -83.75 51.95 -36.22
N LEU A 27 -84.28 50.87 -36.80
CA LEU A 27 -83.61 50.00 -37.77
C LEU A 27 -84.30 50.09 -39.14
N LEU A 28 -83.48 50.30 -40.19
CA LEU A 28 -83.93 50.31 -41.58
C LEU A 28 -84.04 48.89 -42.16
N ARG A 29 -83.12 48.00 -41.76
CA ARG A 29 -83.08 46.58 -42.14
C ARG A 29 -82.74 45.75 -40.91
N SER A 30 -83.12 44.47 -40.90
CA SER A 30 -82.73 43.53 -39.84
C SER A 30 -81.21 43.36 -39.74
N ASP A 31 -80.54 43.37 -40.88
CA ASP A 31 -79.09 43.13 -40.99
C ASP A 31 -78.26 44.31 -40.47
N ASP A 32 -78.92 45.44 -40.19
CA ASP A 32 -78.30 46.60 -39.55
C ASP A 32 -78.21 46.44 -38.02
N LEU A 33 -78.61 45.29 -37.47
CA LEU A 33 -78.48 44.96 -36.06
C LEU A 33 -77.42 43.88 -35.85
N ALA A 34 -76.40 44.18 -35.07
CA ALA A 34 -75.48 43.21 -34.51
C ALA A 34 -75.92 42.85 -33.09
N VAL A 35 -75.90 41.55 -32.80
CA VAL A 35 -76.21 41.01 -31.48
C VAL A 35 -74.93 40.36 -30.95
N TYR A 36 -74.53 40.75 -29.74
CA TYR A 36 -73.36 40.21 -29.06
C TYR A 36 -73.78 39.53 -27.76
N ILE A 37 -73.11 38.43 -27.40
CA ILE A 37 -73.16 37.82 -26.08
C ILE A 37 -71.74 37.81 -25.54
N ASP A 38 -71.50 38.45 -24.39
CA ASP A 38 -70.20 38.56 -23.73
C ASP A 38 -69.07 39.13 -24.61
N GLY A 39 -69.44 40.00 -25.56
CA GLY A 39 -68.52 40.63 -26.51
C GLY A 39 -68.35 39.87 -27.83
N ASP A 40 -68.84 38.64 -27.93
CA ASP A 40 -68.80 37.84 -29.16
C ASP A 40 -70.05 38.05 -30.00
N GLN A 41 -69.88 38.43 -31.27
CA GLN A 41 -71.00 38.63 -32.19
C GLN A 41 -71.62 37.29 -32.60
N ILE A 42 -72.95 37.20 -32.51
CA ILE A 42 -73.72 36.05 -32.98
C ILE A 42 -74.60 36.44 -34.18
N SER A 43 -74.73 35.52 -35.13
CA SER A 43 -75.46 35.74 -36.39
C SER A 43 -76.70 34.88 -36.55
N THR A 44 -76.94 33.93 -35.65
CA THR A 44 -78.08 33.01 -35.65
C THR A 44 -78.57 32.79 -34.22
N GLY A 45 -79.69 32.08 -34.03
CA GLY A 45 -80.22 31.78 -32.70
C GLY A 45 -81.21 32.80 -32.15
N PHE A 46 -81.55 33.83 -32.93
CA PHE A 46 -82.55 34.83 -32.60
C PHE A 46 -83.31 35.29 -33.84
N THR A 47 -84.46 35.93 -33.63
CA THR A 47 -85.25 36.62 -34.67
C THR A 47 -85.43 38.08 -34.29
N VAL A 48 -85.41 38.97 -35.27
CA VAL A 48 -85.60 40.42 -35.08
C VAL A 48 -86.97 40.84 -35.60
N SER A 49 -87.71 41.60 -34.80
CA SER A 49 -89.02 42.15 -35.14
C SER A 49 -89.07 43.65 -34.85
N GLY A 50 -90.00 44.38 -35.48
CA GLY A 50 -90.10 45.85 -35.32
C GLY A 50 -89.18 46.65 -36.26
N ILE A 51 -88.69 46.04 -37.34
CA ILE A 51 -87.98 46.77 -38.42
C ILE A 51 -88.91 47.83 -39.01
N GLY A 52 -88.38 49.03 -39.25
CA GLY A 52 -89.20 50.16 -39.72
C GLY A 52 -89.86 50.98 -38.61
N ASN A 53 -89.91 50.49 -37.36
CA ASN A 53 -90.45 51.26 -36.23
C ASN A 53 -89.39 52.22 -35.66
N VAL A 54 -89.73 53.50 -35.60
CA VAL A 54 -88.82 54.55 -35.10
C VAL A 54 -88.44 54.35 -33.63
N ASN A 55 -89.33 53.79 -32.81
CA ASN A 55 -89.08 53.56 -31.38
C ASN A 55 -88.42 52.19 -31.11
N GLY A 56 -88.03 51.48 -32.16
CA GLY A 56 -87.39 50.18 -32.05
C GLY A 56 -88.36 49.00 -32.03
N GLY A 57 -87.86 47.86 -31.58
CA GLY A 57 -88.50 46.55 -31.71
C GLY A 57 -87.90 45.54 -30.73
N GLU A 58 -87.90 44.27 -31.09
CA GLU A 58 -87.48 43.20 -30.18
C GLU A 58 -86.60 42.16 -30.88
N VAL A 59 -85.60 41.67 -30.14
CA VAL A 59 -84.81 40.48 -30.47
C VAL A 59 -85.30 39.32 -29.60
N ALA A 60 -85.84 38.29 -30.24
CA ALA A 60 -86.31 37.08 -29.57
C ALA A 60 -85.33 35.92 -29.84
N PHE A 61 -84.67 35.45 -28.79
CA PHE A 61 -83.76 34.31 -28.82
C PHE A 61 -84.54 32.98 -28.83
N LEU A 62 -84.05 32.01 -29.60
CA LEU A 62 -84.58 30.63 -29.61
C LEU A 62 -84.34 29.91 -28.26
N THR A 63 -83.29 30.29 -27.55
CA THR A 63 -82.94 29.79 -26.22
C THR A 63 -82.49 30.97 -25.36
N ALA A 64 -82.97 31.04 -24.12
CA ALA A 64 -82.61 32.13 -23.22
C ALA A 64 -81.08 32.20 -23.03
N PRO A 65 -80.43 33.36 -23.22
CA PRO A 65 -79.01 33.52 -22.95
C PRO A 65 -78.69 33.21 -21.48
N LEU A 66 -77.51 32.62 -21.22
CA LEU A 66 -77.11 32.16 -19.90
C LEU A 66 -77.13 33.28 -18.85
N ALA A 67 -77.45 32.93 -17.60
CA ALA A 67 -77.48 33.91 -16.52
C ALA A 67 -76.10 34.54 -16.30
N GLY A 68 -76.06 35.89 -16.27
CA GLY A 68 -74.83 36.67 -16.12
C GLY A 68 -74.18 37.10 -17.42
N SER A 69 -74.57 36.54 -18.58
CA SER A 69 -74.06 36.99 -19.87
C SER A 69 -74.54 38.40 -20.20
N VAL A 70 -73.65 39.20 -20.79
CA VAL A 70 -73.93 40.55 -21.27
C VAL A 70 -74.42 40.47 -22.71
N ILE A 71 -75.68 40.84 -22.94
CA ILE A 71 -76.25 40.94 -24.28
C ILE A 71 -76.12 42.38 -24.74
N THR A 72 -75.42 42.60 -25.85
CA THR A 72 -75.37 43.91 -26.50
C THR A 72 -76.10 43.84 -27.82
N LEU A 73 -77.14 44.67 -27.97
CA LEU A 73 -77.83 44.88 -29.22
C LEU A 73 -77.33 46.21 -29.79
N GLU A 74 -76.65 46.19 -30.92
CA GLU A 74 -76.05 47.39 -31.52
C GLU A 74 -76.51 47.56 -32.96
N ARG A 75 -76.96 48.77 -33.31
CA ARG A 75 -77.16 49.15 -34.70
C ARG A 75 -75.81 49.35 -35.36
N VAL A 76 -75.47 48.44 -36.27
CA VAL A 76 -74.27 48.52 -37.10
C VAL A 76 -74.66 48.84 -38.53
N ILE A 77 -74.37 50.07 -38.96
CA ILE A 77 -74.59 50.48 -40.36
C ILE A 77 -73.27 50.37 -41.12
N PRO A 78 -73.16 49.45 -42.09
CA PRO A 78 -72.06 49.45 -43.04
C PRO A 78 -71.90 50.83 -43.68
N ALA A 79 -70.68 51.38 -43.67
CA ALA A 79 -70.33 52.65 -44.29
C ALA A 79 -70.28 52.55 -45.83
N THR A 80 -71.35 52.03 -46.43
CA THR A 80 -71.53 51.82 -47.86
C THR A 80 -72.92 52.30 -48.27
N ARG A 81 -73.01 52.92 -49.45
CA ARG A 81 -74.29 53.34 -50.04
C ARG A 81 -74.77 52.26 -50.99
N THR A 82 -75.94 51.67 -50.71
CA THR A 82 -76.55 50.63 -51.58
C THR A 82 -77.68 51.17 -52.46
N THR A 83 -78.10 52.42 -52.26
CA THR A 83 -79.22 53.02 -53.00
C THR A 83 -78.69 53.70 -54.26
N GLU A 84 -79.13 53.19 -55.41
CA GLU A 84 -78.85 53.75 -56.73
C GLU A 84 -80.12 54.41 -57.30
N TYR A 85 -80.10 55.72 -57.46
CA TYR A 85 -81.22 56.43 -58.10
C TYR A 85 -81.15 56.22 -59.60
N GLN A 86 -82.28 55.85 -60.20
CA GLN A 86 -82.36 55.63 -61.65
C GLN A 86 -82.47 56.96 -62.40
N ASP A 87 -81.78 57.06 -63.53
CA ASP A 87 -81.90 58.23 -64.41
C ASP A 87 -83.30 58.25 -65.06
N ASN A 88 -83.98 59.41 -65.03
CA ASN A 88 -85.39 59.60 -65.44
C ASN A 88 -86.44 58.73 -64.71
N GLY A 89 -86.12 58.14 -63.55
CA GLY A 89 -87.09 57.46 -62.69
C GLY A 89 -87.81 58.39 -61.72
N ASP A 90 -88.92 57.93 -61.12
CA ASP A 90 -89.63 58.69 -60.08
C ASP A 90 -88.73 58.88 -58.84
N LEU A 91 -88.58 60.13 -58.40
CA LEU A 91 -87.88 60.45 -57.16
C LEU A 91 -88.81 60.24 -55.95
N LEU A 92 -88.98 58.98 -55.56
CA LEU A 92 -89.83 58.61 -54.43
C LEU A 92 -89.22 59.12 -53.12
N ALA A 93 -89.99 59.94 -52.40
CA ALA A 93 -89.56 60.52 -51.11
C ALA A 93 -89.16 59.44 -50.09
N ASP A 94 -89.77 58.25 -50.12
CA ASP A 94 -89.40 57.14 -49.23
C ASP A 94 -87.99 56.60 -49.51
N THR A 95 -87.64 56.43 -50.79
CA THR A 95 -86.30 55.98 -51.22
C THR A 95 -85.22 56.98 -50.82
N VAL A 96 -85.46 58.28 -51.03
CA VAL A 96 -84.50 59.33 -50.68
C VAL A 96 -84.34 59.45 -49.17
N ASN A 97 -85.43 59.42 -48.40
CA ASN A 97 -85.36 59.51 -46.94
C ASN A 97 -84.59 58.33 -46.35
N LYS A 98 -84.90 57.08 -46.74
CA LYS A 98 -84.19 55.90 -46.22
C LYS A 98 -82.69 55.94 -46.51
N ASP A 99 -82.30 56.49 -47.66
CA ASP A 99 -80.90 56.61 -48.05
C ASP A 99 -80.14 57.68 -47.23
N PHE A 100 -80.75 58.84 -47.00
CA PHE A 100 -80.18 59.85 -46.10
C PHE A 100 -80.19 59.41 -44.63
N ASP A 101 -81.26 58.73 -44.19
CA ASP A 101 -81.38 58.20 -42.84
C ASP A 101 -80.26 57.21 -42.54
N ARG A 102 -79.92 56.33 -43.50
CA ARG A 102 -78.81 55.38 -43.37
C ARG A 102 -77.47 56.09 -43.16
N LEU A 103 -77.21 57.15 -43.93
CA LEU A 103 -76.00 57.95 -43.77
C LEU A 103 -75.93 58.59 -42.38
N TRP A 104 -77.03 59.18 -41.92
CA TRP A 104 -77.08 59.85 -40.61
C TRP A 104 -76.91 58.85 -39.45
N MET A 105 -77.48 57.65 -39.57
CA MET A 105 -77.28 56.58 -38.59
C MET A 105 -75.81 56.11 -38.53
N ALA A 106 -75.14 55.93 -39.67
CA ALA A 106 -73.72 55.56 -39.71
C ALA A 106 -72.83 56.62 -39.06
N ILE A 107 -73.09 57.91 -39.32
CA ILE A 107 -72.36 59.03 -38.71
C ILE A 107 -72.53 59.03 -37.20
N LYS A 108 -73.76 58.86 -36.70
CA LYS A 108 -74.04 58.80 -35.26
C LYS A 108 -73.34 57.62 -34.58
N GLN A 109 -73.30 56.46 -35.23
CA GLN A 109 -72.57 55.29 -34.70
C GLN A 109 -71.06 55.58 -34.59
N ALA A 110 -70.45 56.21 -35.59
CA ALA A 110 -69.04 56.58 -35.54
C ALA A 110 -68.71 57.50 -34.34
N PHE A 111 -69.59 58.46 -34.02
CA PHE A 111 -69.41 59.33 -32.85
C PHE A 111 -69.47 58.58 -31.51
N VAL A 112 -70.32 57.54 -31.40
CA VAL A 112 -70.36 56.68 -30.21
C VAL A 112 -69.07 55.87 -30.09
N ASN A 113 -68.54 55.32 -31.18
CA ASN A 113 -67.29 54.56 -31.12
C ASN A 113 -66.09 55.40 -30.63
N PHE A 114 -66.08 56.70 -30.91
CA PHE A 114 -65.06 57.62 -30.38
C PHE A 114 -65.13 57.83 -28.86
N THR A 115 -66.19 57.41 -28.16
CA THR A 115 -66.22 57.47 -26.69
C THR A 115 -65.42 56.34 -26.03
N PHE A 116 -65.01 55.31 -26.79
CA PHE A 116 -64.30 54.13 -26.27
C PHE A 116 -62.80 54.09 -26.59
N VAL A 117 -62.29 55.07 -27.34
CA VAL A 117 -60.85 55.15 -27.67
C VAL A 117 -60.08 55.93 -26.60
N LEU A 118 -58.80 55.63 -26.42
CA LEU A 118 -57.91 56.46 -25.60
C LEU A 118 -57.73 57.81 -26.30
N ALA A 119 -58.48 58.81 -25.86
CA ALA A 119 -58.47 60.15 -26.41
C ALA A 119 -57.93 61.17 -25.41
N ARG A 120 -57.56 62.34 -25.95
CA ARG A 120 -57.30 63.54 -25.16
C ARG A 120 -58.52 64.49 -25.23
N PRO A 121 -58.81 65.26 -24.18
CA PRO A 121 -59.88 66.26 -24.23
C PRO A 121 -59.66 67.31 -25.34
N ILE A 122 -60.76 67.79 -25.92
CA ILE A 122 -60.71 68.86 -26.95
C ILE A 122 -60.16 70.19 -26.40
N SER A 123 -60.28 70.41 -25.09
CA SER A 123 -59.71 71.54 -24.36
C SER A 123 -58.19 71.44 -24.15
N GLY A 124 -57.54 70.36 -24.59
CA GLY A 124 -56.12 70.08 -24.36
C GLY A 124 -55.87 69.18 -23.14
N GLY A 125 -54.62 68.75 -22.94
CA GLY A 125 -54.21 67.84 -21.86
C GLY A 125 -53.73 66.46 -22.33
N PRO A 126 -53.32 65.58 -21.40
CA PRO A 126 -52.83 64.24 -21.72
C PRO A 126 -53.95 63.33 -22.21
N PHE A 127 -53.57 62.21 -22.83
CA PHE A 127 -54.49 61.09 -23.04
C PHE A 127 -54.99 60.58 -21.68
N ASN A 128 -56.30 60.43 -21.54
CA ASN A 128 -56.92 60.03 -20.28
C ASN A 128 -57.63 58.69 -20.44
N ALA A 129 -57.11 57.66 -19.78
CA ALA A 129 -57.72 56.33 -19.78
C ALA A 129 -58.96 56.22 -18.86
N GLN A 130 -59.35 57.31 -18.19
CA GLN A 130 -60.56 57.40 -17.34
C GLN A 130 -60.65 56.31 -16.26
N GLY A 131 -59.50 55.83 -15.77
CA GLY A 131 -59.42 54.75 -14.78
C GLY A 131 -59.45 53.33 -15.36
N PHE A 132 -59.60 53.18 -16.67
CA PHE A 132 -59.47 51.89 -17.36
C PHE A 132 -58.01 51.47 -17.49
N ARG A 133 -57.77 50.16 -17.42
CA ARG A 133 -56.44 49.56 -17.55
C ARG A 133 -55.97 49.66 -19.01
N ILE A 134 -54.71 50.08 -19.20
CA ILE A 134 -54.00 49.95 -20.48
C ILE A 134 -53.15 48.67 -20.39
N GLU A 135 -53.34 47.75 -21.32
CA GLU A 135 -52.59 46.49 -21.37
C GLU A 135 -51.97 46.24 -22.76
N ASN A 136 -51.01 45.31 -22.82
CA ASN A 136 -50.23 44.96 -24.02
C ASN A 136 -49.40 46.12 -24.59
N LEU A 137 -48.89 47.00 -23.72
CA LEU A 137 -47.88 48.00 -24.08
C LEU A 137 -46.51 47.35 -24.30
N GLY A 138 -45.80 47.72 -25.37
CA GLY A 138 -44.41 47.30 -25.58
C GLY A 138 -43.44 47.93 -24.58
N ASP A 139 -42.20 47.42 -24.52
CA ASP A 139 -41.16 48.02 -23.69
C ASP A 139 -40.77 49.43 -24.20
N PRO A 140 -40.48 50.39 -23.30
CA PRO A 140 -40.13 51.75 -23.70
C PRO A 140 -38.80 51.77 -24.45
N ILE A 141 -38.75 52.45 -25.60
CA ILE A 141 -37.55 52.63 -26.42
C ILE A 141 -37.00 54.04 -26.26
N ASN A 142 -37.87 55.04 -26.25
CA ASN A 142 -37.51 56.44 -26.07
C ASN A 142 -37.77 56.93 -24.64
N ASN A 143 -37.12 58.03 -24.25
CA ASN A 143 -37.19 58.58 -22.90
C ASN A 143 -38.60 58.99 -22.42
N GLN A 144 -39.57 59.09 -23.32
CA GLN A 144 -40.94 59.56 -23.03
C GLN A 144 -41.98 58.45 -23.21
N ASP A 145 -41.55 57.23 -23.53
CA ASP A 145 -42.44 56.09 -23.67
C ASP A 145 -42.97 55.66 -22.28
N GLY A 146 -44.21 55.17 -22.24
CA GLY A 146 -44.76 54.57 -21.02
C GLY A 146 -44.00 53.28 -20.66
N ALA A 147 -43.70 53.07 -19.38
CA ALA A 147 -43.00 51.88 -18.92
C ALA A 147 -43.95 50.85 -18.30
N THR A 148 -43.77 49.58 -18.65
CA THR A 148 -44.46 48.49 -17.97
C THR A 148 -43.90 48.32 -16.55
N LYS A 149 -44.70 47.77 -15.63
CA LYS A 149 -44.25 47.44 -14.26
C LYS A 149 -43.03 46.51 -14.26
N LEU A 150 -42.96 45.60 -15.23
CA LEU A 150 -41.85 44.66 -15.39
C LEU A 150 -40.53 45.40 -15.68
N TRP A 151 -40.56 46.34 -16.63
CA TRP A 151 -39.40 47.16 -17.00
C TRP A 151 -38.84 47.95 -15.81
N VAL A 152 -39.71 48.58 -15.01
CA VAL A 152 -39.30 49.38 -13.84
C VAL A 152 -38.63 48.50 -12.77
N ASN A 153 -39.21 47.35 -12.44
CA ASN A 153 -38.68 46.48 -11.38
C ASN A 153 -37.32 45.87 -11.71
N ALA A 154 -37.06 45.52 -12.98
CA ALA A 154 -35.78 44.96 -13.40
C ALA A 154 -34.59 45.90 -13.13
N ASN A 155 -34.85 47.21 -13.16
CA ASN A 155 -33.82 48.25 -13.03
C ASN A 155 -33.59 48.73 -11.58
N LEU A 156 -34.47 48.40 -10.63
CA LEU A 156 -34.34 48.86 -9.24
C LEU A 156 -33.50 47.94 -8.33
N ASN A 157 -33.29 46.67 -8.71
CA ASN A 157 -32.62 45.64 -7.89
C ASN A 157 -31.08 45.80 -7.74
N LYS A 158 -30.47 46.82 -8.37
CA LYS A 158 -29.01 47.04 -8.38
C LYS A 158 -28.61 48.49 -8.05
N THR A 159 -29.40 49.17 -7.22
CA THR A 159 -29.23 50.62 -7.00
C THR A 159 -28.83 50.96 -5.56
N LEU A 160 -27.89 51.90 -5.42
CA LEU A 160 -27.65 52.64 -4.17
C LEU A 160 -28.55 53.88 -4.23
N ARG A 161 -29.40 54.08 -3.22
CA ARG A 161 -30.34 55.20 -3.19
C ARG A 161 -29.65 56.43 -2.61
N VAL A 162 -29.66 57.51 -3.37
CA VAL A 162 -29.12 58.81 -2.96
C VAL A 162 -30.12 59.93 -3.32
N PRO A 163 -30.06 61.11 -2.66
CA PRO A 163 -30.91 62.25 -2.99
C PRO A 163 -30.64 62.86 -4.38
N GLU A 164 -29.41 62.71 -4.90
CA GLU A 164 -28.98 63.24 -6.18
C GLU A 164 -29.58 62.46 -7.35
N SER A 165 -29.75 63.12 -8.49
CA SER A 165 -30.32 62.51 -9.70
C SER A 165 -29.43 61.44 -10.33
N PHE A 166 -28.14 61.39 -9.96
CA PHE A 166 -27.16 60.42 -10.45
C PHE A 166 -25.97 60.31 -9.50
N ILE A 167 -25.43 59.11 -9.36
CA ILE A 167 -24.11 58.83 -8.79
C ILE A 167 -23.36 57.84 -9.68
N SER A 168 -22.04 57.90 -9.67
CA SER A 168 -21.19 56.96 -10.39
C SER A 168 -21.34 55.53 -9.86
N ALA A 169 -21.15 54.52 -10.71
CA ALA A 169 -21.19 53.13 -10.29
C ALA A 169 -20.01 52.77 -9.38
N LEU A 170 -20.22 51.83 -8.44
CA LEU A 170 -19.11 51.27 -7.66
C LEU A 170 -18.06 50.62 -8.59
N PRO A 171 -16.76 50.70 -8.24
CA PRO A 171 -15.69 50.04 -8.99
C PRO A 171 -15.91 48.53 -9.20
N SER A 172 -15.25 47.95 -10.21
CA SER A 172 -15.40 46.51 -10.54
C SER A 172 -14.98 45.60 -9.38
N VAL A 173 -15.41 44.32 -9.42
CA VAL A 173 -15.06 43.31 -8.39
C VAL A 173 -13.54 43.22 -8.15
N GLU A 174 -12.76 43.33 -9.22
CA GLU A 174 -11.30 43.28 -9.17
C GLU A 174 -10.70 44.44 -8.36
N TYR A 175 -11.29 45.64 -8.46
CA TYR A 175 -10.84 46.83 -7.75
C TYR A 175 -11.37 46.92 -6.32
N ARG A 176 -12.56 46.37 -6.02
CA ARG A 176 -13.21 46.45 -4.70
C ARG A 176 -12.96 45.27 -3.77
N LYS A 177 -12.40 44.15 -4.25
CA LYS A 177 -12.06 43.01 -3.37
C LYS A 177 -11.14 43.48 -2.24
N ASN A 178 -11.45 43.07 -1.01
CA ASN A 178 -10.71 43.40 0.22
C ASN A 178 -10.63 44.91 0.56
N LYS A 179 -11.60 45.73 0.09
CA LYS A 179 -11.72 47.16 0.39
C LYS A 179 -13.11 47.51 0.91
N VAL A 180 -13.24 48.67 1.55
CA VAL A 180 -14.52 49.17 2.06
C VAL A 180 -15.12 50.23 1.12
N PRO A 181 -16.45 50.23 0.90
CA PRO A 181 -17.12 51.34 0.22
C PRO A 181 -16.94 52.66 0.98
N ALA A 182 -16.66 53.73 0.24
CA ALA A 182 -16.49 55.09 0.76
C ALA A 182 -16.93 56.11 -0.30
N PHE A 183 -16.81 57.40 0.01
CA PHE A 183 -17.11 58.49 -0.92
C PHE A 183 -15.91 59.44 -0.99
N ASN A 184 -15.58 59.93 -2.18
CA ASN A 184 -14.55 60.96 -2.36
C ASN A 184 -15.09 62.36 -2.01
N ASP A 185 -14.26 63.38 -2.20
CA ASP A 185 -14.62 64.79 -1.98
C ASP A 185 -15.69 65.33 -2.95
N ALA A 186 -15.89 64.68 -4.10
CA ALA A 186 -16.97 64.95 -5.04
C ALA A 186 -18.28 64.20 -4.71
N GLY A 187 -18.30 63.37 -3.66
CA GLY A 187 -19.46 62.56 -3.29
C GLY A 187 -19.66 61.30 -4.15
N ASP A 188 -18.72 60.95 -5.03
CA ASP A 188 -18.78 59.73 -5.84
C ASP A 188 -18.40 58.49 -5.01
N PRO A 189 -19.09 57.34 -5.20
CA PRO A 189 -18.71 56.08 -4.57
C PRO A 189 -17.31 55.63 -4.99
N VAL A 190 -16.44 55.43 -4.01
CA VAL A 190 -15.09 54.89 -4.18
C VAL A 190 -14.89 53.68 -3.26
N VAL A 191 -13.74 53.02 -3.39
CA VAL A 191 -13.32 51.96 -2.48
C VAL A 191 -11.96 52.28 -1.91
N MET A 192 -11.82 52.16 -0.60
CA MET A 192 -10.58 52.48 0.09
C MET A 192 -10.03 51.27 0.84
N ILE A 193 -8.71 51.23 0.97
CA ILE A 193 -8.03 50.27 1.85
C ILE A 193 -8.51 50.58 3.28
N PRO A 194 -8.85 49.57 4.10
CA PRO A 194 -9.16 49.77 5.51
C PRO A 194 -8.08 50.62 6.18
N VAL A 195 -8.46 51.54 7.06
CA VAL A 195 -7.49 52.33 7.81
C VAL A 195 -6.69 51.38 8.71
N SER A 196 -5.36 51.48 8.67
CA SER A 196 -4.48 50.63 9.46
C SER A 196 -4.85 50.68 10.95
N GLY A 197 -5.09 49.52 11.55
CA GLY A 197 -5.52 49.39 12.96
C GLY A 197 -7.02 49.52 13.22
N SER A 198 -7.87 49.70 12.19
CA SER A 198 -9.32 49.61 12.34
C SER A 198 -9.78 48.17 12.60
N ALA A 199 -10.95 47.99 13.23
CA ALA A 199 -11.51 46.64 13.43
C ALA A 199 -11.69 45.88 12.10
N ALA A 200 -12.01 46.57 11.01
CA ALA A 200 -12.11 45.98 9.68
C ALA A 200 -10.74 45.54 9.13
N ASP A 201 -9.69 46.32 9.35
CA ASP A 201 -8.31 45.99 9.00
C ASP A 201 -7.84 44.73 9.73
N VAL A 202 -8.01 44.69 11.05
CA VAL A 202 -7.64 43.52 11.88
C VAL A 202 -8.40 42.25 11.45
N LEU A 203 -9.70 42.34 11.17
CA LEU A 203 -10.49 41.18 10.73
C LEU A 203 -10.08 40.69 9.33
N ILE A 204 -9.72 41.60 8.42
CA ILE A 204 -9.21 41.24 7.09
C ILE A 204 -7.83 40.59 7.20
N GLU A 205 -6.94 41.13 8.03
CA GLU A 205 -5.60 40.57 8.26
C GLU A 205 -5.66 39.19 8.95
N LEU A 206 -6.52 39.01 9.96
CA LEU A 206 -6.74 37.71 10.62
C LEU A 206 -7.41 36.66 9.71
N ALA A 207 -8.20 37.08 8.72
CA ALA A 207 -8.85 36.16 7.78
C ALA A 207 -7.92 35.68 6.64
N LYS A 208 -6.73 36.26 6.49
CA LYS A 208 -5.73 35.78 5.51
C LYS A 208 -5.20 34.39 5.91
N PRO A 209 -4.65 33.61 4.97
CA PRO A 209 -3.90 32.38 5.29
C PRO A 209 -2.76 32.59 6.30
N THR A 210 -2.23 33.82 6.38
CA THR A 210 -1.20 34.24 7.33
C THR A 210 -1.76 34.76 8.66
N GLY A 211 -3.08 34.70 8.89
CA GLY A 211 -3.73 35.27 10.07
C GLY A 211 -3.30 34.63 11.40
N SER A 212 -2.87 33.36 11.38
CA SER A 212 -2.29 32.70 12.56
C SER A 212 -1.01 33.38 13.05
N TYR A 213 -0.19 33.95 12.16
CA TYR A 213 1.03 34.69 12.53
C TYR A 213 0.72 36.03 13.24
N LEU A 214 -0.52 36.52 13.16
CA LEU A 214 -0.95 37.77 13.78
C LEU A 214 -1.57 37.57 15.17
N THR A 215 -1.78 36.32 15.58
CA THR A 215 -2.35 35.98 16.89
C THR A 215 -1.23 35.73 17.91
N GLY A 216 -1.23 36.50 19.00
CA GLY A 216 -0.34 36.24 20.13
C GLY A 216 -0.71 34.95 20.86
N TYR A 217 0.30 34.22 21.35
CA TYR A 217 0.12 32.98 22.11
C TYR A 217 0.92 33.06 23.41
N ASN A 218 0.31 32.75 24.55
CA ASN A 218 0.96 32.79 25.87
C ASN A 218 1.07 31.38 26.45
N ARG A 219 2.29 30.88 26.66
CA ARG A 219 2.58 29.65 27.42
C ARG A 219 3.84 29.86 28.25
N GLU A 220 3.91 29.19 29.41
CA GLU A 220 5.01 29.31 30.36
C GLU A 220 6.38 28.91 29.77
N SER A 221 7.34 29.84 29.86
CA SER A 221 8.81 29.72 29.80
C SER A 221 9.54 29.10 28.61
N VAL A 222 8.91 28.41 27.64
CA VAL A 222 9.67 27.64 26.62
C VAL A 222 9.68 28.29 25.22
N TYR A 223 8.77 29.22 24.92
CA TYR A 223 8.64 29.76 23.57
C TYR A 223 8.23 31.25 23.54
N THR A 224 9.01 32.08 22.84
CA THR A 224 8.67 33.47 22.51
C THR A 224 8.37 33.55 21.01
N GLY A 225 7.12 33.84 20.61
CA GLY A 225 6.71 33.95 19.20
C GLY A 225 5.21 34.07 18.99
N ASN A 226 4.76 34.15 17.74
CA ASN A 226 3.33 34.17 17.41
C ASN A 226 2.74 32.74 17.29
N LEU A 227 1.42 32.62 17.20
CA LEU A 227 0.74 31.33 17.06
C LEU A 227 1.11 30.63 15.75
N GLY A 228 1.32 31.36 14.65
CA GLY A 228 1.80 30.80 13.37
C GLY A 228 3.14 30.08 13.51
N ASP A 229 4.14 30.73 14.09
CA ASP A 229 5.46 30.15 14.33
C ASP A 229 5.39 28.94 15.27
N TYR A 230 4.50 29.00 16.26
CA TYR A 230 4.25 27.87 17.16
C TYR A 230 3.58 26.71 16.41
N LEU A 231 2.56 27.00 15.59
CA LEU A 231 1.83 25.99 14.83
C LEU A 231 2.77 25.27 13.84
N ASP A 232 3.59 26.02 13.12
CA ASP A 232 4.61 25.48 12.21
C ASP A 232 5.61 24.57 12.94
N LYS A 233 6.06 24.97 14.14
CA LYS A 233 6.94 24.14 14.98
C LYS A 233 6.22 22.98 15.66
N SER A 234 4.89 23.05 15.80
CA SER A 234 4.07 22.03 16.46
C SER A 234 3.52 20.98 15.50
N ILE A 235 3.57 21.21 14.18
CA ILE A 235 3.44 20.14 13.18
C ILE A 235 4.71 19.29 13.28
N THR A 236 4.67 18.31 14.18
CA THR A 236 5.83 17.46 14.49
C THR A 236 6.13 16.46 13.38
N TYR A 237 5.12 16.12 12.57
CA TYR A 237 5.19 15.04 11.60
C TYR A 237 4.63 15.43 10.24
N ILE A 238 5.28 14.93 9.19
CA ILE A 238 4.76 14.96 7.83
C ILE A 238 3.88 13.72 7.67
N THR A 239 2.63 13.86 7.24
CA THR A 239 1.70 12.73 7.07
C THR A 239 1.29 12.59 5.62
N PRO A 240 1.05 11.36 5.09
CA PRO A 240 0.56 11.20 3.72
C PRO A 240 -0.77 11.91 3.43
N GLU A 241 -1.62 12.08 4.46
CA GLU A 241 -2.91 12.77 4.36
C GLU A 241 -2.77 14.25 3.96
N MET A 242 -1.68 14.91 4.37
CA MET A 242 -1.35 16.27 3.92
C MET A 242 -1.19 16.35 2.40
N PHE A 243 -0.89 15.23 1.75
CA PHE A 243 -0.72 15.07 0.31
C PHE A 243 -1.86 14.28 -0.34
N GLY A 244 -3.00 14.16 0.36
CA GLY A 244 -4.23 13.60 -0.19
C GLY A 244 -4.46 12.10 0.02
N ALA A 245 -3.60 11.42 0.80
CA ALA A 245 -3.81 10.00 1.12
C ALA A 245 -5.14 9.79 1.83
N LYS A 246 -5.82 8.67 1.53
CA LYS A 246 -7.04 8.25 2.22
C LYS A 246 -6.70 7.42 3.45
N GLY A 247 -5.75 6.49 3.32
CA GLY A 247 -5.40 5.53 4.37
C GLY A 247 -6.56 4.60 4.73
N ASP A 248 -7.39 4.26 3.74
CA ASP A 248 -8.56 3.38 3.89
C ASP A 248 -8.25 1.90 3.55
N GLY A 249 -7.02 1.60 3.13
CA GLY A 249 -6.57 0.28 2.70
C GLY A 249 -7.13 -0.17 1.34
N VAL A 250 -7.79 0.72 0.59
CA VAL A 250 -8.43 0.42 -0.70
C VAL A 250 -7.93 1.36 -1.80
N ALA A 251 -7.87 2.66 -1.51
CA ALA A 251 -7.30 3.64 -2.43
C ALA A 251 -5.78 3.47 -2.50
N ASP A 252 -5.23 3.55 -3.72
CA ASP A 252 -3.77 3.55 -3.91
C ASP A 252 -3.18 4.89 -3.43
N ASP A 253 -2.60 4.86 -2.23
CA ASP A 253 -2.02 6.01 -1.55
C ASP A 253 -0.54 6.22 -1.90
N ARG A 254 0.02 5.41 -2.82
CA ARG A 254 1.44 5.45 -3.20
C ARG A 254 1.93 6.86 -3.55
N ILE A 255 1.16 7.61 -4.35
CA ILE A 255 1.55 8.95 -4.79
C ILE A 255 1.63 9.92 -3.61
N SER A 256 0.65 9.87 -2.70
CA SER A 256 0.61 10.74 -1.53
C SER A 256 1.71 10.40 -0.52
N ILE A 257 2.00 9.12 -0.31
CA ILE A 257 3.15 8.70 0.52
C ILE A 257 4.47 9.15 -0.10
N GLN A 258 4.66 8.96 -1.42
CA GLN A 258 5.89 9.42 -2.08
C GLN A 258 6.03 10.94 -1.99
N SER A 259 4.95 11.70 -2.11
CA SER A 259 4.97 13.16 -1.95
C SER A 259 5.38 13.59 -0.55
N ALA A 260 4.94 12.86 0.48
CA ALA A 260 5.35 13.07 1.87
C ALA A 260 6.85 12.79 2.07
N ILE A 261 7.36 11.69 1.50
CA ILE A 261 8.79 11.32 1.50
C ILE A 261 9.63 12.40 0.79
N ASP A 262 9.16 12.88 -0.36
CA ASP A 262 9.84 13.90 -1.14
C ASP A 262 9.92 15.23 -0.38
N PHE A 263 8.84 15.62 0.30
CA PHE A 263 8.81 16.80 1.16
C PHE A 263 9.74 16.65 2.38
N ALA A 264 9.74 15.49 3.05
CA ALA A 264 10.65 15.20 4.15
C ALA A 264 12.13 15.28 3.73
N SER A 265 12.46 14.75 2.55
CA SER A 265 13.81 14.84 2.00
C SER A 265 14.21 16.27 1.66
N LEU A 266 13.26 17.10 1.18
CA LEU A 266 13.50 18.54 0.96
C LEU A 266 13.81 19.27 2.27
N VAL A 267 13.09 18.97 3.36
CA VAL A 267 13.38 19.53 4.70
C VAL A 267 14.80 19.17 5.14
N TYR A 268 15.20 17.90 4.97
CA TYR A 268 16.57 17.48 5.28
C TYR A 268 17.61 18.21 4.42
N ALA A 269 17.38 18.34 3.12
CA ALA A 269 18.30 19.04 2.22
C ALA A 269 18.47 20.53 2.56
N GLN A 270 17.43 21.18 3.10
CA GLN A 270 17.45 22.60 3.46
C GLN A 270 18.01 22.87 4.87
N THR A 271 17.80 21.94 5.81
CA THR A 271 18.07 22.18 7.24
C THR A 271 19.19 21.29 7.81
N GLY A 272 19.56 20.21 7.12
CA GLY A 272 20.42 19.16 7.64
C GLY A 272 19.77 18.29 8.73
N THR A 273 18.51 18.54 9.08
CA THR A 273 17.78 17.80 10.12
C THR A 273 16.85 16.78 9.47
N SER A 274 16.95 15.52 9.89
CA SER A 274 16.08 14.46 9.38
C SER A 274 14.62 14.71 9.73
N ALA A 275 13.71 14.23 8.89
CA ALA A 275 12.29 14.47 9.01
C ALA A 275 11.47 13.17 9.04
N ASP A 276 10.48 13.12 9.92
CA ASP A 276 9.60 11.97 10.13
C ASP A 276 8.37 12.05 9.21
N VAL A 277 8.19 11.01 8.39
CA VAL A 277 6.95 10.70 7.68
C VAL A 277 6.15 9.71 8.53
N TYR A 278 5.08 10.18 9.15
CA TYR A 278 4.29 9.42 10.11
C TYR A 278 3.07 8.75 9.45
N LEU A 279 3.07 7.41 9.46
CA LEU A 279 2.01 6.54 8.95
C LEU A 279 1.17 6.03 10.13
N SER A 280 -0.13 6.37 10.13
CA SER A 280 -1.05 6.00 11.24
C SER A 280 -2.22 5.11 10.82
N LYS A 281 -2.42 4.89 9.52
CA LYS A 281 -3.55 4.14 8.96
C LYS A 281 -3.09 2.98 8.07
N ASN A 282 -4.01 2.41 7.29
CA ASN A 282 -3.76 1.35 6.33
C ASN A 282 -3.66 1.96 4.93
N TYR A 283 -2.50 1.84 4.29
CA TYR A 283 -2.24 2.43 2.99
C TYR A 283 -2.01 1.32 1.97
N LEU A 284 -2.85 1.24 0.94
CA LEU A 284 -2.60 0.38 -0.20
C LEU A 284 -1.59 1.08 -1.12
N VAL A 285 -0.59 0.36 -1.62
CA VAL A 285 0.39 0.92 -2.58
C VAL A 285 0.56 0.01 -3.78
N SER A 286 0.45 0.56 -4.99
CA SER A 286 0.84 -0.14 -6.21
C SER A 286 2.36 -0.18 -6.39
N LEU A 287 2.87 -1.01 -7.32
CA LEU A 287 4.23 -0.83 -7.82
C LEU A 287 4.29 0.45 -8.66
N ASN A 288 5.38 1.21 -8.56
CA ASN A 288 5.56 2.45 -9.29
C ASN A 288 6.12 2.18 -10.70
N PRO A 289 5.38 2.45 -11.79
CA PRO A 289 5.89 2.26 -13.14
C PRO A 289 7.13 3.11 -13.46
N ALA A 290 7.34 4.20 -12.71
CA ALA A 290 8.49 5.08 -12.84
C ALA A 290 9.71 4.68 -11.99
N SER A 291 9.63 3.62 -11.18
CA SER A 291 10.81 3.14 -10.44
C SER A 291 11.86 2.65 -11.44
N THR A 292 13.10 3.12 -11.31
CA THR A 292 14.18 2.76 -12.24
C THR A 292 14.92 1.51 -11.79
N LEU A 293 15.67 0.90 -12.72
CA LEU A 293 16.53 -0.24 -12.45
C LEU A 293 17.59 0.12 -11.40
N ILE A 294 17.70 -0.69 -10.36
CA ILE A 294 18.89 -0.82 -9.52
C ILE A 294 19.57 -2.14 -9.93
N PRO A 295 20.71 -2.10 -10.64
CA PRO A 295 21.37 -3.30 -11.14
C PRO A 295 21.58 -4.34 -10.05
N GLY A 296 21.18 -5.60 -10.32
CA GLY A 296 21.25 -6.72 -9.38
C GLY A 296 20.14 -6.79 -8.33
N GLU A 297 19.40 -5.71 -8.10
CA GLU A 297 18.60 -5.54 -6.87
C GLU A 297 17.11 -5.29 -7.12
N VAL A 298 16.77 -4.31 -7.98
CA VAL A 298 15.38 -3.92 -8.27
C VAL A 298 15.22 -3.67 -9.76
N ALA A 299 14.34 -4.41 -10.42
CA ALA A 299 14.03 -4.19 -11.82
C ALA A 299 13.17 -2.92 -12.03
N ALA A 300 13.22 -2.34 -13.23
CA ALA A 300 12.42 -1.17 -13.58
C ALA A 300 10.91 -1.48 -13.42
N GLY A 301 10.15 -0.53 -12.87
CA GLY A 301 8.74 -0.68 -12.55
C GLY A 301 8.42 -1.56 -11.31
N ARG A 302 9.42 -2.02 -10.54
CA ARG A 302 9.25 -3.00 -9.46
C ARG A 302 9.49 -2.44 -8.05
N GLY A 303 9.76 -1.14 -7.90
CA GLY A 303 9.75 -0.44 -6.60
C GLY A 303 8.41 0.25 -6.36
N ALA A 304 7.83 0.18 -5.15
CA ALA A 304 6.61 0.93 -4.84
C ALA A 304 6.91 2.36 -4.33
N LEU A 305 7.79 2.48 -3.33
CA LEU A 305 8.17 3.74 -2.69
C LEU A 305 9.68 3.93 -2.69
N CYS A 306 10.14 5.14 -3.05
CA CYS A 306 11.54 5.54 -2.99
C CYS A 306 11.82 6.31 -1.72
N ILE A 307 12.42 5.65 -0.71
CA ILE A 307 12.98 6.36 0.44
C ILE A 307 14.20 7.17 0.01
N LYS A 308 14.46 8.29 0.71
CA LYS A 308 15.51 9.25 0.39
C LYS A 308 16.34 9.59 1.62
N ALA A 309 17.47 10.24 1.42
CA ALA A 309 18.36 10.66 2.50
C ALA A 309 17.65 11.55 3.53
N GLY A 310 17.92 11.30 4.82
CA GLY A 310 17.36 12.02 5.97
C GLY A 310 15.87 11.79 6.21
N VAL A 311 15.24 10.83 5.52
CA VAL A 311 13.81 10.52 5.71
C VAL A 311 13.65 9.37 6.69
N HIS A 312 12.76 9.57 7.66
CA HIS A 312 12.34 8.55 8.60
C HIS A 312 10.88 8.17 8.37
N ILE A 313 10.63 7.00 7.82
CA ILE A 313 9.27 6.46 7.71
C ILE A 313 8.94 5.81 9.05
N CYS A 314 7.93 6.28 9.77
CA CYS A 314 7.62 5.82 11.12
C CYS A 314 6.11 5.80 11.42
N GLY A 315 5.73 5.27 12.58
CA GLY A 315 4.36 5.27 13.07
C GLY A 315 3.86 3.86 13.37
N HIS A 316 2.55 3.68 13.46
CA HIS A 316 1.91 2.40 13.77
C HIS A 316 0.97 1.91 12.64
N GLY A 317 1.04 2.56 11.48
CA GLY A 317 0.26 2.22 10.30
C GLY A 317 0.78 0.99 9.55
N GLN A 318 0.03 0.57 8.54
CA GLN A 318 0.39 -0.54 7.64
C GLN A 318 0.47 -0.07 6.20
N ILE A 319 1.52 -0.48 5.49
CA ILE A 319 1.60 -0.43 4.02
C ILE A 319 1.26 -1.83 3.50
N THR A 320 0.26 -1.93 2.62
CA THR A 320 -0.10 -3.17 1.93
C THR A 320 0.22 -3.01 0.46
N LEU A 321 1.02 -3.93 -0.09
CA LEU A 321 1.25 -4.00 -1.52
C LEU A 321 -0.05 -4.43 -2.24
N ASP A 322 -0.45 -3.68 -3.27
CA ASP A 322 -1.55 -4.08 -4.14
C ASP A 322 -1.30 -5.46 -4.75
N LYS A 323 -2.26 -6.37 -4.66
CA LYS A 323 -2.12 -7.76 -5.10
C LYS A 323 -2.27 -7.99 -6.60
N GLY A 324 -2.58 -6.94 -7.37
CA GLY A 324 -2.80 -7.00 -8.81
C GLY A 324 -1.52 -7.10 -9.65
N PHE A 325 -0.33 -7.02 -9.05
CA PHE A 325 0.92 -7.14 -9.80
C PHE A 325 1.20 -8.57 -10.29
N THR A 326 1.98 -8.68 -11.37
CA THR A 326 2.37 -9.94 -12.02
C THR A 326 3.89 -10.00 -12.22
N GLY A 327 4.40 -11.15 -12.66
CA GLY A 327 5.83 -11.37 -12.93
C GLY A 327 6.66 -11.67 -11.68
N ALA A 328 7.92 -12.06 -11.89
CA ALA A 328 8.82 -12.60 -10.85
C ALA A 328 10.15 -11.83 -10.68
N SER A 329 10.34 -10.71 -11.37
CA SER A 329 11.57 -9.92 -11.30
C SER A 329 11.74 -9.23 -9.94
N SER A 330 12.97 -9.07 -9.47
CA SER A 330 13.25 -8.45 -8.16
C SER A 330 12.68 -7.04 -8.04
N GLY A 331 12.14 -6.72 -6.86
CA GLY A 331 11.55 -5.44 -6.51
C GLY A 331 11.43 -5.26 -5.00
N ALA A 332 10.81 -4.16 -4.57
CA ALA A 332 10.56 -3.92 -3.15
C ALA A 332 9.41 -2.94 -2.90
N VAL A 333 8.73 -3.07 -1.76
CA VAL A 333 7.76 -2.07 -1.30
C VAL A 333 8.47 -0.76 -0.97
N ILE A 334 9.56 -0.82 -0.21
CA ILE A 334 10.42 0.35 0.06
C ILE A 334 11.83 0.09 -0.48
N THR A 335 12.31 0.98 -1.34
CA THR A 335 13.69 0.96 -1.87
C THR A 335 14.17 2.38 -2.21
N ASN A 336 15.32 2.55 -2.85
CA ASN A 336 15.98 3.84 -3.06
C ASN A 336 16.55 3.98 -4.49
N TRP A 337 15.70 3.78 -5.50
CA TRP A 337 16.14 3.79 -6.91
C TRP A 337 16.68 5.13 -7.43
N LEU A 338 16.47 6.23 -6.69
CA LEU A 338 17.02 7.55 -7.01
C LEU A 338 18.42 7.80 -6.43
N GLY A 339 19.01 6.84 -5.72
CA GLY A 339 20.35 6.91 -5.14
C GLY A 339 20.39 6.60 -3.64
N ALA A 340 21.56 6.77 -3.04
CA ALA A 340 21.79 6.47 -1.63
C ALA A 340 20.81 7.23 -0.70
N ALA A 341 20.22 6.49 0.24
CA ALA A 341 19.30 7.01 1.26
C ALA A 341 20.02 7.15 2.61
N ASN A 342 21.07 7.97 2.65
CA ASN A 342 21.87 8.14 3.87
C ASN A 342 21.05 8.73 5.04
N HIS A 343 21.30 8.27 6.25
CA HIS A 343 20.59 8.71 7.48
C HIS A 343 19.07 8.46 7.44
N CYS A 344 18.61 7.47 6.66
CA CYS A 344 17.20 7.11 6.61
C CYS A 344 16.83 6.07 7.67
N SER A 345 15.54 5.97 8.00
CA SER A 345 15.04 4.86 8.80
C SER A 345 13.64 4.41 8.41
N VAL A 346 13.31 3.15 8.71
CA VAL A 346 11.93 2.65 8.72
C VAL A 346 11.65 2.11 10.13
N ARG A 347 10.61 2.63 10.79
CA ARG A 347 10.37 2.39 12.22
C ARG A 347 8.91 2.03 12.52
N ASP A 348 8.69 0.98 13.31
CA ASP A 348 7.41 0.66 14.00
C ASP A 348 6.17 0.39 13.11
N ILE A 349 6.29 0.50 11.79
CA ILE A 349 5.20 0.23 10.84
C ILE A 349 5.09 -1.25 10.47
N THR A 350 3.94 -1.63 9.90
CA THR A 350 3.75 -2.94 9.26
C THR A 350 3.87 -2.82 7.73
N ILE A 351 4.53 -3.78 7.09
CA ILE A 351 4.57 -3.95 5.64
C ILE A 351 4.00 -5.33 5.30
N ASN A 352 2.94 -5.36 4.50
CA ASN A 352 2.36 -6.59 3.96
C ASN A 352 2.68 -6.70 2.47
N GLY A 353 3.40 -7.75 2.08
CA GLY A 353 3.81 -7.97 0.68
C GLY A 353 2.83 -8.79 -0.18
N ALA A 354 1.67 -9.18 0.37
CA ALA A 354 0.61 -9.95 -0.31
C ALA A 354 1.00 -11.37 -0.78
N TYR A 355 1.97 -12.02 -0.13
CA TYR A 355 2.32 -13.42 -0.40
C TYR A 355 1.16 -14.36 -0.06
N GLY A 356 0.89 -15.31 -0.97
CA GLY A 356 -0.28 -16.18 -0.91
C GLY A 356 -1.56 -15.56 -1.50
N GLU A 357 -1.59 -14.25 -1.74
CA GLU A 357 -2.72 -13.56 -2.38
C GLU A 357 -2.39 -13.04 -3.79
N ALA A 358 -1.21 -12.48 -3.98
CA ALA A 358 -0.77 -11.92 -5.25
C ALA A 358 -0.37 -13.02 -6.24
N SER A 359 -0.61 -12.76 -7.53
CA SER A 359 -0.18 -13.67 -8.61
C SER A 359 1.30 -13.52 -8.97
N GLY A 360 1.88 -12.33 -8.74
CA GLY A 360 3.29 -12.05 -8.91
C GLY A 360 4.14 -12.48 -7.71
N SER A 361 5.44 -12.57 -7.93
CA SER A 361 6.45 -12.83 -6.90
C SER A 361 7.63 -11.87 -7.02
N GLY A 362 8.64 -11.94 -6.15
CA GLY A 362 9.88 -11.18 -6.34
C GLY A 362 9.91 -9.78 -5.70
N ILE A 363 8.91 -9.40 -4.89
CA ILE A 363 8.88 -8.10 -4.21
C ILE A 363 9.26 -8.27 -2.74
N ASN A 364 10.40 -7.67 -2.34
CA ASN A 364 10.84 -7.62 -0.96
C ASN A 364 10.00 -6.62 -0.14
N GLY A 365 9.93 -6.79 1.19
CA GLY A 365 9.33 -5.76 2.06
C GLY A 365 10.15 -4.47 2.01
N ILE A 366 11.45 -4.57 2.29
CA ILE A 366 12.40 -3.46 2.22
C ILE A 366 13.64 -3.94 1.46
N ASN A 367 14.12 -3.15 0.49
CA ASN A 367 15.43 -3.32 -0.10
C ASN A 367 16.12 -1.95 -0.25
N ILE A 368 17.01 -1.63 0.69
CA ILE A 368 17.82 -0.40 0.62
C ILE A 368 19.25 -0.79 0.25
N VAL A 369 19.83 -0.06 -0.69
CA VAL A 369 21.17 -0.35 -1.22
C VAL A 369 22.11 0.84 -1.03
N ASP A 370 23.41 0.56 -0.93
CA ASP A 370 24.50 1.55 -1.04
C ASP A 370 24.31 2.81 -0.17
N SER A 371 23.83 2.64 1.05
CA SER A 371 23.45 3.74 1.95
C SER A 371 24.17 3.66 3.29
N GLU A 372 24.39 4.81 3.92
CA GLU A 372 25.03 4.91 5.24
C GLU A 372 24.03 5.29 6.34
N ASN A 373 24.23 4.75 7.54
CA ASN A 373 23.42 5.07 8.73
C ASN A 373 21.93 4.75 8.53
N VAL A 374 21.65 3.56 7.98
CA VAL A 374 20.28 3.05 7.76
C VAL A 374 19.80 2.33 9.00
N VAL A 375 18.63 2.71 9.53
CA VAL A 375 18.02 2.06 10.72
C VAL A 375 16.65 1.47 10.36
N ILE A 376 16.50 0.16 10.51
CA ILE A 376 15.22 -0.53 10.46
C ILE A 376 14.91 -1.01 11.88
N ASN A 377 13.89 -0.43 12.53
CA ASN A 377 13.61 -0.69 13.94
C ASN A 377 12.13 -1.01 14.19
N GLY A 378 11.81 -2.13 14.84
CA GLY A 378 10.43 -2.42 15.23
C GLY A 378 9.48 -2.70 14.06
N VAL A 379 10.00 -2.88 12.84
CA VAL A 379 9.18 -3.07 11.64
C VAL A 379 8.61 -4.48 11.61
N ASN A 380 7.32 -4.61 11.31
CA ASN A 380 6.67 -5.89 11.06
C ASN A 380 6.55 -6.12 9.55
N VAL A 381 7.39 -6.98 8.97
CA VAL A 381 7.26 -7.41 7.57
C VAL A 381 6.59 -8.78 7.53
N LYS A 382 5.43 -8.85 6.88
CA LYS A 382 4.68 -10.10 6.70
C LYS A 382 4.33 -10.36 5.25
N ASP A 383 4.17 -11.64 4.93
CA ASP A 383 3.63 -12.08 3.65
C ASP A 383 4.41 -11.46 2.47
N SER A 384 5.74 -11.47 2.52
CA SER A 384 6.56 -10.93 1.44
C SER A 384 6.71 -11.95 0.31
N THR A 385 6.50 -11.53 -0.94
CA THR A 385 6.62 -12.42 -2.11
C THR A 385 8.07 -12.69 -2.54
N ALA A 386 9.03 -12.09 -1.85
CA ALA A 386 10.45 -12.43 -1.91
C ALA A 386 11.03 -12.46 -0.49
N GLY A 387 11.97 -11.56 -0.17
CA GLY A 387 12.55 -11.46 1.15
C GLY A 387 11.91 -10.39 2.04
N GLY A 388 12.25 -10.41 3.32
CA GLY A 388 11.76 -9.44 4.30
C GLY A 388 12.47 -8.10 4.21
N ILE A 389 13.63 -8.00 4.87
CA ILE A 389 14.40 -6.76 5.04
C ILE A 389 15.80 -6.95 4.47
N TYR A 390 16.09 -6.28 3.35
CA TYR A 390 17.36 -6.37 2.64
C TYR A 390 18.12 -5.05 2.72
N LEU A 391 19.38 -5.11 3.15
CA LEU A 391 20.33 -4.01 3.13
C LEU A 391 21.55 -4.42 2.30
N ARG A 392 21.48 -4.18 0.99
CA ARG A 392 22.38 -4.79 0.00
C ARG A 392 23.28 -3.77 -0.70
N ARG A 393 24.00 -4.24 -1.72
CA ARG A 393 24.90 -3.46 -2.56
C ARG A 393 24.39 -3.53 -4.00
N SER A 394 24.28 -2.40 -4.71
CA SER A 394 23.93 -2.48 -6.13
C SER A 394 25.07 -3.10 -6.95
N GLY A 395 24.71 -3.83 -8.00
CA GLY A 395 25.65 -4.30 -9.01
C GLY A 395 26.44 -3.18 -9.72
N SER A 396 25.92 -1.93 -9.70
CA SER A 396 26.64 -0.75 -10.22
C SER A 396 27.39 0.05 -9.15
N SER A 397 27.40 -0.39 -7.89
CA SER A 397 28.08 0.31 -6.80
C SER A 397 29.59 0.39 -7.05
N SER A 398 30.19 1.54 -6.75
CA SER A 398 31.65 1.74 -6.75
C SER A 398 32.30 1.46 -5.39
N SER A 399 31.49 1.30 -4.34
CA SER A 399 31.94 0.93 -3.00
C SER A 399 32.22 -0.57 -2.90
N ASP A 400 33.17 -0.95 -2.05
CA ASP A 400 33.37 -2.34 -1.65
C ASP A 400 32.19 -2.85 -0.79
N TYR A 401 31.57 -1.96 -0.02
CA TYR A 401 30.50 -2.26 0.92
C TYR A 401 29.13 -1.87 0.37
N GLY A 402 28.09 -2.61 0.76
CA GLY A 402 26.70 -2.21 0.58
C GLY A 402 26.32 -1.15 1.62
N CYS A 403 25.26 -1.42 2.39
CA CYS A 403 24.87 -0.51 3.47
C CYS A 403 25.88 -0.53 4.63
N SER A 404 26.32 0.65 5.06
CA SER A 404 27.29 0.84 6.16
C SER A 404 26.62 1.47 7.39
N ASN A 405 27.14 1.13 8.58
CA ASN A 405 26.59 1.53 9.88
C ASN A 405 25.09 1.21 10.01
N ALA A 406 24.70 0.09 9.42
CA ALA A 406 23.30 -0.31 9.29
C ALA A 406 22.79 -1.04 10.54
N GLN A 407 21.55 -0.77 10.94
CA GLN A 407 20.93 -1.44 12.07
C GLN A 407 19.60 -2.06 11.63
N ILE A 408 19.42 -3.35 11.89
CA ILE A 408 18.13 -4.04 11.77
C ILE A 408 17.82 -4.58 13.16
N ILE A 409 16.93 -3.90 13.87
CA ILE A 409 16.70 -4.12 15.29
C ILE A 409 15.22 -4.29 15.63
N ASN A 410 14.93 -5.20 16.54
CA ASN A 410 13.58 -5.43 17.08
C ASN A 410 12.48 -5.69 16.02
N CYS A 411 12.85 -6.10 14.80
CA CYS A 411 11.90 -6.30 13.71
C CYS A 411 11.25 -7.69 13.82
N TYR A 412 10.03 -7.80 13.31
CA TYR A 412 9.29 -9.05 13.18
C TYR A 412 9.12 -9.37 11.69
N VAL A 413 9.77 -10.41 11.20
CA VAL A 413 9.69 -10.86 9.81
C VAL A 413 9.02 -12.23 9.77
N ASN A 414 7.89 -12.36 9.10
CA ASN A 414 7.11 -13.59 9.12
C ASN A 414 6.55 -13.95 7.74
N ASN A 415 6.53 -15.25 7.42
CA ASN A 415 5.92 -15.79 6.22
C ASN A 415 6.45 -15.10 4.94
N VAL A 416 7.75 -15.24 4.70
CA VAL A 416 8.39 -14.67 3.51
C VAL A 416 8.81 -15.77 2.55
N HIS A 417 8.62 -15.55 1.25
CA HIS A 417 8.87 -16.57 0.23
C HIS A 417 10.34 -17.00 0.13
N TYR A 418 11.28 -16.10 0.43
CA TYR A 418 12.72 -16.36 0.31
C TYR A 418 13.47 -16.11 1.62
N ILE A 419 14.32 -15.07 1.71
CA ILE A 419 15.16 -14.82 2.89
C ILE A 419 14.49 -13.82 3.83
N GLY A 420 14.56 -14.06 5.15
CA GLY A 420 14.03 -13.14 6.16
C GLY A 420 14.73 -11.79 6.16
N ILE A 421 16.00 -11.79 6.56
CA ILE A 421 16.85 -10.61 6.60
C ILE A 421 18.11 -10.90 5.78
N GLN A 422 18.50 -9.97 4.91
CA GLN A 422 19.72 -10.11 4.13
C GLN A 422 20.59 -8.86 4.16
N LEU A 423 21.90 -9.06 4.29
CA LEU A 423 22.90 -8.02 4.12
C LEU A 423 23.91 -8.41 3.05
N GLU A 424 24.35 -7.45 2.25
CA GLU A 424 25.45 -7.66 1.31
C GLU A 424 26.61 -6.71 1.64
N ARG A 425 27.78 -7.30 1.86
CA ARG A 425 29.06 -6.67 2.21
C ARG A 425 28.88 -5.56 3.25
N PRO A 426 28.40 -5.89 4.46
CA PRO A 426 28.15 -4.89 5.50
C PRO A 426 29.45 -4.37 6.12
N ASN A 427 29.42 -3.10 6.54
CA ASN A 427 30.47 -2.47 7.34
C ASN A 427 29.83 -1.79 8.56
N GLY A 428 30.11 -2.26 9.77
CA GLY A 428 29.52 -1.73 11.00
C GLY A 428 28.04 -2.07 11.19
N ALA A 429 27.58 -3.22 10.68
CA ALA A 429 26.17 -3.60 10.75
C ALA A 429 25.81 -4.35 12.04
N LEU A 430 24.61 -4.06 12.57
CA LEU A 430 24.00 -4.71 13.73
C LEU A 430 22.65 -5.33 13.36
N VAL A 431 22.51 -6.64 13.54
CA VAL A 431 21.25 -7.38 13.42
C VAL A 431 20.88 -7.92 14.79
N HIS A 432 19.96 -7.25 15.49
CA HIS A 432 19.74 -7.49 16.90
C HIS A 432 18.27 -7.52 17.36
N GLY A 433 17.91 -8.51 18.18
CA GLY A 433 16.56 -8.55 18.79
C GLY A 433 15.44 -8.85 17.79
N ASN A 434 15.76 -9.31 16.58
CA ASN A 434 14.75 -9.57 15.56
C ASN A 434 14.10 -10.93 15.77
N THR A 435 12.85 -11.06 15.35
CA THR A 435 12.14 -12.33 15.24
C THR A 435 11.91 -12.65 13.77
N VAL A 436 12.43 -13.77 13.29
CA VAL A 436 12.27 -14.22 11.89
C VAL A 436 11.66 -15.60 11.87
N ILE A 437 10.46 -15.72 11.30
CA ILE A 437 9.67 -16.95 11.33
C ILE A 437 9.25 -17.34 9.91
N ASN A 438 9.36 -18.62 9.59
CA ASN A 438 8.84 -19.21 8.35
C ASN A 438 9.34 -18.49 7.08
N SER A 439 10.66 -18.38 6.94
CA SER A 439 11.29 -18.00 5.67
C SER A 439 11.43 -19.22 4.75
N GLY A 440 11.14 -19.06 3.45
CA GLY A 440 11.33 -20.12 2.46
C GLY A 440 12.79 -20.58 2.33
N ASP A 441 13.74 -19.68 2.62
CA ASP A 441 15.17 -19.97 2.69
C ASP A 441 15.78 -19.55 4.05
N ASN A 442 16.87 -18.78 4.06
CA ASN A 442 17.60 -18.38 5.25
C ASN A 442 16.80 -17.39 6.12
N GLY A 443 16.85 -17.57 7.44
CA GLY A 443 16.31 -16.58 8.37
C GLY A 443 17.10 -15.28 8.31
N ILE A 444 18.42 -15.38 8.45
CA ILE A 444 19.38 -14.28 8.25
C ILE A 444 20.46 -14.73 7.28
N ASP A 445 20.77 -13.89 6.30
CA ASP A 445 21.77 -14.14 5.28
C ASP A 445 22.75 -12.96 5.19
N VAL A 446 24.04 -13.26 5.11
CA VAL A 446 25.08 -12.26 4.88
C VAL A 446 26.03 -12.71 3.79
N GLU A 447 26.02 -11.98 2.68
CA GLU A 447 26.89 -12.19 1.54
C GLU A 447 28.06 -11.20 1.56
N GLY A 448 29.30 -11.69 1.68
CA GLY A 448 30.53 -10.89 1.70
C GLY A 448 31.45 -11.14 0.50
N ASN A 449 31.00 -11.82 -0.54
CA ASN A 449 31.91 -12.35 -1.55
C ASN A 449 32.70 -11.27 -2.30
N ASN A 450 34.03 -11.34 -2.22
CA ASN A 450 34.95 -10.62 -3.09
C ASN A 450 35.54 -11.58 -4.13
N SER A 451 35.09 -11.45 -5.39
CA SER A 451 35.51 -12.32 -6.50
C SER A 451 36.98 -12.13 -6.91
N ALA A 452 37.64 -11.04 -6.49
CA ALA A 452 39.03 -10.76 -6.81
C ALA A 452 40.04 -11.48 -5.89
N THR A 453 39.59 -12.18 -4.86
CA THR A 453 40.49 -12.83 -3.88
C THR A 453 39.95 -14.15 -3.35
N THR A 454 40.88 -15.00 -2.92
CA THR A 454 40.63 -16.22 -2.14
C THR A 454 40.78 -15.99 -0.63
N GLY A 455 41.25 -14.81 -0.23
CA GLY A 455 41.39 -14.37 1.16
C GLY A 455 40.05 -14.07 1.83
N ILE A 456 40.06 -13.39 2.97
CA ILE A 456 38.83 -13.06 3.72
C ILE A 456 37.93 -12.16 2.86
N GLY A 457 36.65 -12.48 2.76
CA GLY A 457 35.71 -11.62 2.05
C GLY A 457 35.29 -10.38 2.84
N LEU A 458 34.45 -9.57 2.21
CA LEU A 458 34.08 -8.23 2.64
C LEU A 458 32.95 -8.30 3.66
N ALA A 459 33.32 -8.17 4.92
CA ALA A 459 32.47 -7.68 5.99
C ALA A 459 33.37 -7.14 7.11
N ALA A 460 32.91 -6.11 7.79
CA ALA A 460 33.63 -5.53 8.91
C ALA A 460 32.66 -5.20 10.05
N MET A 461 33.05 -5.50 11.29
CA MET A 461 32.31 -5.13 12.50
C MET A 461 30.84 -5.58 12.49
N LEU A 462 30.56 -6.76 11.93
CA LEU A 462 29.21 -7.31 11.86
C LEU A 462 28.85 -8.02 13.17
N THR A 463 27.70 -7.67 13.75
CA THR A 463 27.14 -8.36 14.91
C THR A 463 25.73 -8.86 14.62
N ILE A 464 25.50 -10.17 14.77
CA ILE A 464 24.19 -10.81 14.71
C ILE A 464 23.89 -11.36 16.10
N ALA A 465 23.07 -10.64 16.88
CA ALA A 465 22.93 -10.92 18.30
C ALA A 465 21.49 -10.95 18.82
N ASN A 466 21.18 -11.92 19.67
CA ASN A 466 19.91 -11.99 20.39
C ASN A 466 18.67 -12.03 19.48
N ASN A 467 18.77 -12.69 18.32
CA ASN A 467 17.63 -12.88 17.40
C ASN A 467 16.91 -14.20 17.70
N ASN A 468 15.59 -14.23 17.48
CA ASN A 468 14.75 -15.41 17.55
C ASN A 468 14.41 -15.87 16.12
N LEU A 469 14.98 -16.99 15.69
CA LEU A 469 14.76 -17.57 14.37
C LEU A 469 13.98 -18.87 14.53
N ARG A 470 12.81 -19.01 13.88
CA ARG A 470 11.98 -20.20 14.01
C ARG A 470 11.47 -20.71 12.66
N ASP A 471 11.56 -22.03 12.45
CA ASP A 471 10.95 -22.72 11.28
C ASP A 471 11.48 -22.21 9.90
N ASN A 472 12.68 -21.64 9.91
CA ASN A 472 13.37 -21.22 8.70
C ASN A 472 14.10 -22.43 8.08
N LYS A 473 14.31 -22.42 6.76
CA LYS A 473 15.04 -23.51 6.09
C LYS A 473 16.45 -23.63 6.67
N HIS A 474 17.13 -22.50 6.76
CA HIS A 474 18.37 -22.35 7.53
C HIS A 474 18.21 -21.19 8.51
N GLY A 475 18.92 -21.24 9.64
CA GLY A 475 18.92 -20.13 10.61
C GLY A 475 19.72 -18.93 10.10
N ILE A 476 21.04 -19.00 10.22
CA ILE A 476 21.97 -17.92 9.83
C ILE A 476 22.94 -18.44 8.76
N PHE A 477 23.04 -17.76 7.63
CA PHE A 477 23.94 -18.13 6.54
C PHE A 477 25.00 -17.03 6.32
N MET A 478 26.26 -17.40 6.50
CA MET A 478 27.44 -16.56 6.30
C MET A 478 28.17 -16.97 5.02
N GLU A 479 28.03 -16.18 3.94
CA GLU A 479 28.59 -16.47 2.62
C GLU A 479 29.78 -15.59 2.31
N SER A 480 30.98 -16.15 2.35
CA SER A 480 32.21 -15.42 2.04
C SER A 480 32.36 -14.11 2.82
N CYS A 481 31.86 -14.02 4.06
CA CYS A 481 31.98 -12.85 4.92
C CYS A 481 32.89 -13.14 6.13
N GLY A 482 33.55 -12.12 6.66
CA GLY A 482 34.46 -12.29 7.79
C GLY A 482 34.33 -11.23 8.86
N ASN A 483 35.10 -11.37 9.95
CA ASN A 483 35.11 -10.43 11.08
C ASN A 483 33.70 -10.21 11.68
N ALA A 484 32.99 -11.30 11.98
CA ALA A 484 31.62 -11.27 12.47
C ALA A 484 31.45 -11.98 13.81
N LEU A 485 30.49 -11.50 14.61
CA LEU A 485 30.07 -12.11 15.86
C LEU A 485 28.61 -12.56 15.74
N ILE A 486 28.35 -13.85 15.99
CA ILE A 486 27.03 -14.48 16.02
C ILE A 486 26.79 -14.95 17.45
N THR A 487 25.97 -14.24 18.22
CA THR A 487 25.85 -14.54 19.65
C THR A 487 24.47 -14.37 20.27
N GLY A 488 24.12 -15.20 21.26
CA GLY A 488 22.85 -15.07 21.97
C GLY A 488 21.61 -15.38 21.12
N ASN A 489 21.76 -15.90 19.90
CA ASN A 489 20.62 -16.18 19.03
C ASN A 489 19.92 -17.46 19.45
N ASN A 490 18.60 -17.47 19.35
CA ASN A 490 17.77 -18.64 19.54
C ASN A 490 17.24 -19.11 18.18
N ILE A 491 17.81 -20.19 17.67
CA ILE A 491 17.46 -20.82 16.40
C ILE A 491 16.68 -22.09 16.74
N ASP A 492 15.38 -22.06 16.55
CA ASP A 492 14.48 -23.17 16.86
C ASP A 492 13.84 -23.75 15.59
N LEU A 493 13.70 -25.07 15.55
CA LEU A 493 13.13 -25.80 14.41
C LEU A 493 13.80 -25.44 13.05
N ALA A 494 15.13 -25.32 13.02
CA ALA A 494 15.81 -25.16 11.73
C ALA A 494 15.55 -26.40 10.86
N ARG A 495 15.00 -26.22 9.66
CA ARG A 495 14.58 -27.35 8.80
C ARG A 495 15.74 -28.03 8.05
N SER A 496 16.95 -27.47 8.12
CA SER A 496 18.13 -28.07 7.45
C SER A 496 19.45 -27.79 8.17
N VAL A 497 19.77 -26.51 8.44
CA VAL A 497 20.98 -26.14 9.17
C VAL A 497 20.74 -24.93 10.07
N GLY A 498 21.23 -24.96 11.31
CA GLY A 498 21.19 -23.81 12.21
C GLY A 498 22.04 -22.63 11.72
N VAL A 499 23.36 -22.80 11.62
CA VAL A 499 24.29 -21.79 11.11
C VAL A 499 25.18 -22.36 10.01
N ILE A 500 25.35 -21.64 8.90
CA ILE A 500 26.21 -22.04 7.79
C ILE A 500 27.36 -21.05 7.64
N GLY A 501 28.58 -21.57 7.54
CA GLY A 501 29.74 -20.85 7.04
C GLY A 501 30.12 -21.40 5.66
N ASN A 502 29.95 -20.60 4.62
CA ASN A 502 30.21 -20.98 3.23
C ASN A 502 31.25 -20.08 2.58
N ARG A 503 31.95 -20.65 1.61
CA ARG A 503 32.82 -19.93 0.70
C ARG A 503 32.29 -20.04 -0.72
N ILE A 504 32.18 -18.89 -1.38
CA ILE A 504 31.96 -18.73 -2.81
C ILE A 504 33.32 -18.60 -3.51
N ASN A 505 33.94 -17.41 -3.52
CA ASN A 505 35.32 -17.21 -4.00
C ASN A 505 36.28 -16.92 -2.85
N SER A 506 35.91 -15.90 -2.06
CA SER A 506 36.64 -15.44 -0.87
C SER A 506 36.21 -16.22 0.38
N ASN A 507 37.13 -16.38 1.33
CA ASN A 507 36.94 -17.14 2.54
C ASN A 507 35.99 -16.45 3.53
N ALA A 508 35.00 -17.17 4.05
CA ALA A 508 34.29 -16.76 5.25
C ALA A 508 35.13 -17.10 6.48
N SER A 509 35.59 -16.11 7.25
CA SER A 509 36.66 -16.33 8.24
C SER A 509 36.68 -15.29 9.35
N ARG A 510 37.29 -15.62 10.49
CA ARG A 510 37.28 -14.79 11.71
C ARG A 510 35.85 -14.54 12.19
N ILE A 511 35.08 -15.62 12.27
CA ILE A 511 33.70 -15.62 12.74
C ILE A 511 33.64 -16.31 14.10
N SER A 512 33.03 -15.64 15.07
CA SER A 512 32.74 -16.23 16.38
C SER A 512 31.26 -16.59 16.46
N ILE A 513 30.95 -17.84 16.79
CA ILE A 513 29.60 -18.36 17.00
C ILE A 513 29.53 -18.78 18.46
N THR A 514 28.96 -17.92 19.31
CA THR A 514 29.01 -18.13 20.77
C THR A 514 27.68 -17.92 21.48
N ALA A 515 27.40 -18.71 22.53
CA ALA A 515 26.20 -18.53 23.35
C ALA A 515 24.87 -18.59 22.56
N ASN A 516 24.79 -19.38 21.49
CA ASN A 516 23.54 -19.56 20.73
C ASN A 516 22.81 -20.85 21.14
N TYR A 517 21.49 -20.82 21.10
CA TYR A 517 20.64 -22.02 21.15
C TYR A 517 20.33 -22.44 19.72
N ILE A 518 20.63 -23.70 19.37
CA ILE A 518 20.47 -24.22 18.02
C ILE A 518 19.75 -25.56 18.09
N LYS A 519 18.49 -25.55 17.65
CA LYS A 519 17.62 -26.71 17.62
C LYS A 519 17.16 -27.06 16.21
N GLY A 520 17.24 -28.34 15.85
CA GLY A 520 16.74 -28.85 14.59
C GLY A 520 15.23 -29.08 14.58
N ALA A 521 14.64 -29.05 13.38
CA ALA A 521 13.26 -29.49 13.17
C ALA A 521 13.14 -31.03 13.30
N ASP A 522 14.23 -31.73 13.01
CA ASP A 522 14.37 -33.18 13.16
C ASP A 522 15.81 -33.53 13.57
N ALA A 523 15.97 -34.69 14.20
CA ALA A 523 17.27 -35.19 14.62
C ALA A 523 17.89 -36.21 13.62
N GLU A 524 17.31 -36.35 12.42
CA GLU A 524 17.71 -37.37 11.42
C GLU A 524 18.57 -36.78 10.30
N SER A 525 18.39 -35.50 9.99
CA SER A 525 19.00 -34.84 8.85
C SER A 525 19.50 -33.43 9.15
N THR A 526 19.00 -32.78 10.19
CA THR A 526 19.37 -31.40 10.51
C THR A 526 20.75 -31.31 11.18
N ARG A 527 21.53 -30.29 10.83
CA ARG A 527 22.86 -30.01 11.43
C ARG A 527 22.85 -28.69 12.18
N GLY A 528 23.56 -28.62 13.30
CA GLY A 528 23.63 -27.39 14.10
C GLY A 528 24.40 -26.29 13.36
N ILE A 529 25.70 -26.48 13.22
CA ILE A 529 26.60 -25.62 12.44
C ILE A 529 27.14 -26.42 11.27
N ARG A 530 27.18 -25.84 10.06
CA ARG A 530 27.80 -26.45 8.89
C ARG A 530 28.84 -25.51 8.28
N LEU A 531 30.09 -25.95 8.23
CA LEU A 531 31.21 -25.27 7.61
C LEU A 531 31.54 -25.96 6.29
N ILE A 532 31.47 -25.24 5.17
CA ILE A 532 31.60 -25.82 3.83
C ILE A 532 32.60 -25.06 2.96
N ASN A 533 33.08 -25.69 1.89
CA ASN A 533 33.92 -25.07 0.87
C ASN A 533 35.25 -24.47 1.39
N GLN A 534 35.91 -25.16 2.34
CA GLN A 534 37.23 -24.78 2.86
C GLN A 534 37.27 -23.43 3.60
N VAL A 535 36.23 -23.16 4.41
CA VAL A 535 36.26 -22.05 5.36
C VAL A 535 37.22 -22.30 6.52
N GLY A 536 37.55 -21.26 7.31
CA GLY A 536 38.44 -21.43 8.45
C GLY A 536 38.55 -20.22 9.39
N ALA A 537 39.30 -20.39 10.50
CA ALA A 537 39.41 -19.41 11.59
C ALA A 537 38.05 -19.06 12.23
N TYR A 538 37.28 -20.09 12.60
CA TYR A 538 36.06 -19.94 13.38
C TYR A 538 36.34 -20.22 14.85
N HIS A 539 35.62 -19.51 15.72
CA HIS A 539 35.54 -19.81 17.14
C HIS A 539 34.10 -20.21 17.49
N ILE A 540 33.91 -21.44 17.99
CA ILE A 540 32.59 -22.00 18.29
C ILE A 540 32.58 -22.44 19.76
N ALA A 541 31.91 -21.71 20.65
CA ALA A 541 31.92 -21.99 22.08
C ALA A 541 30.61 -21.58 22.77
N ASP A 542 30.31 -22.17 23.92
CA ASP A 542 29.17 -21.84 24.77
C ASP A 542 27.79 -22.00 24.10
N ASN A 543 27.71 -22.69 22.96
CA ASN A 543 26.43 -22.94 22.29
C ASN A 543 25.72 -24.14 22.91
N VAL A 544 24.39 -24.17 22.75
CA VAL A 544 23.51 -25.27 23.13
C VAL A 544 22.93 -25.89 21.85
N PHE A 545 23.26 -27.15 21.61
CA PHE A 545 22.79 -27.93 20.46
C PHE A 545 21.71 -28.93 20.88
N MET A 546 20.58 -28.96 20.17
CA MET A 546 19.41 -29.75 20.56
C MET A 546 18.76 -30.43 19.35
N ASP A 547 18.45 -31.72 19.46
CA ASP A 547 17.63 -32.46 18.47
C ASP A 547 18.22 -32.37 17.04
N LEU A 548 19.44 -32.89 16.85
CA LEU A 548 20.20 -32.79 15.60
C LEU A 548 20.82 -34.13 15.22
N TYR A 549 21.04 -34.33 13.92
CA TYR A 549 21.87 -35.42 13.42
C TYR A 549 23.33 -35.25 13.87
N ALA A 550 23.86 -34.05 13.62
CA ALA A 550 25.18 -33.65 14.09
C ALA A 550 25.19 -32.19 14.56
N ALA A 551 25.93 -31.92 15.64
CA ALA A 551 26.02 -30.57 16.18
C ALA A 551 26.88 -29.67 15.29
N ILE A 552 28.06 -30.13 14.86
CA ILE A 552 28.95 -29.39 13.97
C ILE A 552 29.35 -30.28 12.79
N ARG A 553 29.15 -29.80 11.57
CA ARG A 553 29.51 -30.48 10.33
C ARG A 553 30.59 -29.71 9.58
N CYS A 554 31.77 -30.30 9.45
CA CYS A 554 32.86 -29.80 8.61
C CYS A 554 32.85 -30.55 7.28
N SER A 555 32.45 -29.87 6.21
CA SER A 555 32.55 -30.36 4.84
C SER A 555 33.72 -29.66 4.12
N ALA A 556 34.50 -30.42 3.36
CA ALA A 556 35.83 -30.07 2.85
C ALA A 556 36.91 -29.95 3.93
N VAL A 557 38.10 -29.48 3.53
CA VAL A 557 39.26 -29.31 4.42
C VAL A 557 39.07 -28.01 5.20
N ILE A 558 38.78 -28.10 6.49
CA ILE A 558 38.59 -26.96 7.38
C ILE A 558 39.88 -26.66 8.14
N ASN A 559 40.21 -25.37 8.28
CA ASN A 559 41.49 -24.91 8.85
C ASN A 559 41.29 -23.93 10.01
N ASN A 560 42.18 -23.99 11.01
CA ASN A 560 42.23 -23.06 12.14
C ASN A 560 40.90 -22.96 12.92
N LEU A 561 40.17 -24.06 13.08
CA LEU A 561 38.94 -24.09 13.86
C LEU A 561 39.26 -24.19 15.35
N THR A 562 38.61 -23.37 16.18
CA THR A 562 38.63 -23.52 17.64
C THR A 562 37.23 -23.82 18.13
N ILE A 563 36.98 -25.06 18.52
CA ILE A 563 35.72 -25.47 19.15
C ILE A 563 35.97 -25.46 20.67
N GLY A 564 35.46 -24.44 21.36
CA GLY A 564 35.42 -24.39 22.83
C GLY A 564 34.40 -25.38 23.39
N ILE A 565 34.11 -25.29 24.69
CA ILE A 565 33.10 -26.14 25.33
C ILE A 565 31.73 -25.76 24.78
N ASN A 566 30.92 -26.74 24.36
CA ASN A 566 29.52 -26.55 24.01
C ASN A 566 28.67 -27.62 24.73
N THR A 567 27.39 -27.31 24.92
CA THR A 567 26.41 -28.23 25.53
C THR A 567 25.55 -28.86 24.45
N HIS A 568 25.29 -30.15 24.57
CA HIS A 568 24.60 -30.95 23.56
C HIS A 568 23.51 -31.80 24.21
N THR A 569 22.34 -31.93 23.58
CA THR A 569 21.28 -32.88 23.95
C THR A 569 20.55 -33.34 22.70
N GLY A 570 19.98 -34.55 22.70
CA GLY A 570 19.22 -35.05 21.54
C GLY A 570 20.04 -35.17 20.25
N ILE A 571 21.37 -35.36 20.35
CA ILE A 571 22.24 -35.59 19.18
C ILE A 571 22.24 -37.07 18.84
N THR A 572 21.85 -37.43 17.62
CA THR A 572 21.63 -38.84 17.24
C THR A 572 22.88 -39.53 16.71
N LYS A 573 23.84 -38.80 16.13
CA LYS A 573 25.07 -39.39 15.56
C LYS A 573 26.36 -38.77 16.08
N LEU A 574 26.65 -37.52 15.71
CA LEU A 574 28.00 -36.97 15.83
C LEU A 574 27.98 -35.60 16.48
N LEU A 575 28.78 -35.39 17.52
CA LEU A 575 28.99 -34.03 18.02
C LEU A 575 29.75 -33.21 16.96
N ILE A 576 30.74 -33.82 16.31
CA ILE A 576 31.49 -33.21 15.23
C ILE A 576 31.64 -34.20 14.08
N GLU A 577 30.97 -33.92 12.97
CA GLU A 577 30.99 -34.72 11.75
C GLU A 577 32.01 -34.14 10.76
N LEU A 578 32.96 -34.97 10.33
CA LEU A 578 34.07 -34.61 9.44
C LEU A 578 33.98 -35.36 8.12
N ASP A 579 34.35 -34.74 7.01
CA ASP A 579 34.33 -35.41 5.70
C ASP A 579 35.29 -36.60 5.62
N ARG A 580 34.91 -37.56 4.77
CA ARG A 580 35.64 -38.80 4.49
C ARG A 580 36.86 -38.53 3.60
N GLN A 581 37.82 -37.74 4.10
CA GLN A 581 39.05 -37.40 3.39
C GLN A 581 40.24 -37.21 4.33
N ALA A 582 41.45 -37.32 3.79
CA ALA A 582 42.68 -37.08 4.54
C ALA A 582 42.76 -35.61 4.98
N SER A 583 43.16 -35.36 6.23
CA SER A 583 43.29 -34.01 6.79
C SER A 583 42.04 -33.14 6.61
N ALA A 584 40.84 -33.72 6.75
CA ALA A 584 39.58 -32.98 6.73
C ALA A 584 39.56 -31.83 7.76
N LEU A 585 40.34 -31.96 8.84
CA LEU A 585 40.59 -30.88 9.79
C LEU A 585 42.09 -30.69 10.02
N ILE A 586 42.55 -29.43 9.96
CA ILE A 586 43.96 -29.05 10.14
C ILE A 586 44.09 -27.87 11.11
N ARG A 587 45.21 -27.82 11.86
CA ARG A 587 45.59 -26.71 12.78
C ARG A 587 44.47 -26.26 13.72
N SER A 588 43.66 -27.20 14.18
CA SER A 588 42.43 -26.92 14.92
C SER A 588 42.53 -27.42 16.36
N ARG A 589 41.78 -26.79 17.26
CA ARG A 589 41.68 -27.17 18.67
C ARG A 589 40.22 -27.44 19.03
N ILE A 590 39.98 -28.54 19.72
CA ILE A 590 38.65 -28.97 20.13
C ILE A 590 38.69 -29.29 21.62
N TYR A 591 38.10 -28.43 22.44
CA TYR A 591 38.02 -28.66 23.87
C TYR A 591 36.92 -29.68 24.19
N GLU A 592 36.88 -30.15 25.44
CA GLU A 592 35.85 -31.09 25.92
C GLU A 592 34.43 -30.61 25.58
N GLN A 593 33.63 -31.47 24.96
CA GLN A 593 32.22 -31.22 24.67
C GLN A 593 31.35 -31.87 25.74
N SER A 594 30.29 -31.20 26.20
CA SER A 594 29.39 -31.71 27.23
C SER A 594 28.09 -32.22 26.63
N PHE A 595 27.85 -33.52 26.67
CA PHE A 595 26.59 -34.13 26.23
C PHE A 595 25.69 -34.50 27.43
N LEU A 596 24.49 -33.95 27.43
CA LEU A 596 23.42 -34.20 28.39
C LEU A 596 22.57 -35.40 27.96
N GLY A 597 23.10 -36.61 28.13
CA GLY A 597 22.45 -37.82 27.65
C GLY A 597 23.29 -39.08 27.88
N THR A 598 22.69 -40.25 27.64
CA THR A 598 23.41 -41.54 27.63
C THR A 598 23.87 -41.88 26.22
N GLN A 599 25.02 -42.52 26.11
CA GLN A 599 25.44 -43.14 24.85
C GLN A 599 24.71 -44.48 24.64
N ALA A 600 24.19 -44.72 23.44
CA ALA A 600 23.58 -45.99 23.01
C ALA A 600 24.29 -46.51 21.75
N ALA A 601 24.82 -47.73 21.81
CA ALA A 601 25.54 -48.37 20.70
C ALA A 601 26.65 -47.50 20.07
N GLY A 602 27.38 -46.74 20.90
CA GLY A 602 28.45 -45.84 20.44
C GLY A 602 27.98 -44.45 19.99
N PHE A 603 26.70 -44.11 20.10
CA PHE A 603 26.16 -42.80 19.71
C PHE A 603 25.51 -42.01 20.85
N PRO A 604 25.61 -40.66 20.85
CA PRO A 604 26.48 -39.91 19.96
C PRO A 604 27.95 -40.15 20.31
N THR A 605 28.82 -39.92 19.34
CA THR A 605 30.28 -39.92 19.54
C THR A 605 30.84 -38.55 19.16
N LEU A 606 32.02 -38.22 19.68
CA LEU A 606 32.66 -36.94 19.41
C LEU A 606 32.97 -36.75 17.92
N PHE A 607 33.57 -37.77 17.29
CA PHE A 607 33.89 -37.79 15.86
C PHE A 607 33.52 -39.11 15.23
N SER A 608 33.51 -39.12 13.90
CA SER A 608 33.56 -40.35 13.12
C SER A 608 34.71 -41.27 13.58
N PRO A 609 34.58 -42.61 13.42
CA PRO A 609 35.55 -43.60 13.87
C PRO A 609 37.00 -43.27 13.56
N ARG A 610 37.88 -43.39 14.57
CA ARG A 610 39.33 -43.16 14.45
C ARG A 610 40.08 -44.46 14.16
N ASN A 611 41.18 -44.34 13.43
CA ASN A 611 42.13 -45.42 13.15
C ASN A 611 41.55 -46.63 12.42
N CYS A 612 40.34 -46.52 11.86
CA CYS A 612 39.80 -47.55 10.99
C CYS A 612 40.48 -47.47 9.62
N PRO A 613 41.25 -48.49 9.21
CA PRO A 613 42.05 -48.40 7.99
C PRO A 613 41.20 -48.40 6.72
N SER A 614 40.02 -49.04 6.75
CA SER A 614 39.02 -48.97 5.67
C SER A 614 38.18 -47.70 5.68
N ASN A 615 38.32 -46.86 6.73
CA ASN A 615 37.48 -45.68 6.94
C ASN A 615 38.30 -44.42 7.27
N TYR A 616 39.27 -44.12 6.39
CA TYR A 616 40.06 -42.88 6.36
C TYR A 616 40.76 -42.57 7.70
N PRO A 617 41.81 -43.34 8.06
CA PRO A 617 42.44 -43.24 9.39
C PRO A 617 43.11 -41.88 9.65
N ASN A 618 43.47 -41.13 8.59
CA ASN A 618 44.20 -39.86 8.66
C ASN A 618 43.30 -38.63 8.48
N ARG A 619 42.05 -38.68 8.95
CA ARG A 619 41.07 -37.58 8.82
C ARG A 619 41.47 -36.35 9.62
N LEU A 620 42.05 -36.56 10.80
CA LEU A 620 42.64 -35.51 11.62
C LEU A 620 44.13 -35.38 11.30
N ASN A 621 44.57 -34.18 10.96
CA ASN A 621 45.99 -33.92 10.81
C ASN A 621 46.70 -33.90 12.18
N GLY A 622 47.98 -34.26 12.25
CA GLY A 622 48.74 -34.29 13.52
C GLY A 622 48.85 -32.94 14.26
N SER A 623 48.54 -31.83 13.58
CA SER A 623 48.40 -30.50 14.17
C SER A 623 47.09 -30.28 14.94
N VAL A 624 46.10 -31.16 14.79
CA VAL A 624 44.84 -31.09 15.52
C VAL A 624 45.05 -31.60 16.95
N LYS A 625 44.51 -30.86 17.93
CA LYS A 625 44.44 -31.27 19.34
C LYS A 625 42.99 -31.30 19.78
N PHE A 626 42.60 -32.35 20.49
CA PHE A 626 41.25 -32.50 21.02
C PHE A 626 41.23 -33.18 22.39
N ASP A 627 40.21 -32.87 23.17
CA ASP A 627 39.83 -33.61 24.38
C ASP A 627 38.64 -34.55 24.06
N GLU A 628 38.50 -35.66 24.79
CA GLU A 628 37.34 -36.55 24.64
C GLU A 628 36.05 -35.86 25.11
N ALA A 629 34.88 -36.33 24.66
CA ALA A 629 33.60 -35.78 25.10
C ALA A 629 33.22 -36.28 26.50
N ASN A 630 32.60 -35.40 27.29
CA ASN A 630 32.00 -35.73 28.58
C ASN A 630 30.51 -36.04 28.43
N PHE A 631 30.07 -37.17 28.99
CA PHE A 631 28.68 -37.64 28.94
C PHE A 631 28.09 -37.59 30.36
N SER A 632 27.05 -36.79 30.58
CA SER A 632 26.55 -36.47 31.92
C SER A 632 25.84 -37.63 32.62
N TYR A 633 25.25 -38.56 31.88
CA TYR A 633 24.69 -39.78 32.42
C TYR A 633 25.69 -40.90 32.22
N LEU A 634 25.85 -41.75 33.24
CA LEU A 634 26.70 -42.92 33.16
C LEU A 634 26.33 -43.72 31.91
N ALA A 635 27.30 -43.86 31.03
CA ALA A 635 27.10 -44.66 29.84
C ALA A 635 26.93 -46.12 30.27
N ASN A 636 25.87 -46.78 29.82
CA ASN A 636 25.69 -48.20 30.11
C ASN A 636 26.79 -49.08 29.47
N SER A 637 27.60 -48.52 28.55
CA SER A 637 28.82 -49.15 28.01
C SER A 637 29.98 -48.21 27.62
N GLY A 638 29.82 -46.87 27.71
CA GLY A 638 30.89 -45.86 27.57
C GLY A 638 31.95 -46.16 26.52
N GLU A 639 31.53 -46.38 25.28
CA GLU A 639 32.40 -46.96 24.26
C GLU A 639 33.34 -45.90 23.69
N ASN A 640 34.63 -46.02 24.03
CA ASN A 640 35.65 -45.20 23.40
C ASN A 640 35.86 -45.68 21.96
N ASN A 641 35.62 -44.78 21.00
CA ASN A 641 35.84 -45.04 19.57
C ASN A 641 35.18 -46.35 19.09
N PHE A 642 33.93 -46.59 19.51
CA PHE A 642 33.12 -47.77 19.16
C PHE A 642 33.65 -49.12 19.69
N THR A 643 34.56 -49.11 20.67
CA THR A 643 35.01 -50.33 21.35
C THR A 643 33.92 -50.83 22.29
N ARG A 644 33.28 -51.95 21.95
CA ARG A 644 32.18 -52.52 22.76
C ARG A 644 32.63 -53.56 23.78
N ALA A 645 33.76 -54.23 23.53
CA ALA A 645 34.28 -55.29 24.37
C ALA A 645 35.80 -55.40 24.23
N THR A 646 36.45 -55.89 25.29
CA THR A 646 37.86 -56.29 25.27
C THR A 646 38.00 -57.72 25.78
N ALA A 647 38.92 -58.47 25.18
CA ALA A 647 39.24 -59.83 25.58
C ALA A 647 40.74 -60.09 25.35
N VAL A 648 41.24 -61.26 25.77
CA VAL A 648 42.62 -61.70 25.49
C VAL A 648 42.54 -63.02 24.75
N ILE A 649 43.33 -63.18 23.68
CA ILE A 649 43.40 -64.45 22.96
C ILE A 649 44.09 -65.47 23.84
N VAL A 650 43.44 -66.61 24.06
CA VAL A 650 43.99 -67.69 24.88
C VAL A 650 44.59 -68.75 23.96
N ARG A 651 45.78 -69.26 24.29
CA ARG A 651 46.41 -70.35 23.54
C ARG A 651 45.56 -71.61 23.65
N ASN A 652 45.17 -72.19 22.51
CA ASN A 652 44.46 -73.46 22.53
C ASN A 652 45.45 -74.61 22.72
N THR A 653 45.22 -75.45 23.72
CA THR A 653 46.11 -76.59 24.05
C THR A 653 46.11 -77.66 22.95
N SER A 654 44.97 -77.92 22.33
CA SER A 654 44.84 -78.90 21.23
C SER A 654 45.43 -78.40 19.91
N TRP A 655 45.44 -77.09 19.68
CA TRP A 655 46.02 -76.49 18.47
C TRP A 655 47.52 -76.24 18.61
N ALA A 656 48.01 -76.17 19.86
CA ALA A 656 49.32 -75.65 20.22
C ALA A 656 49.59 -74.22 19.68
N ALA A 657 48.54 -73.43 19.46
CA ALA A 657 48.58 -72.09 18.86
C ALA A 657 47.40 -71.21 19.32
N TYR A 658 47.47 -69.91 19.06
CA TYR A 658 46.39 -68.94 19.33
C TYR A 658 45.37 -68.85 18.17
N ALA A 659 45.80 -69.21 16.95
CA ALA A 659 44.98 -69.22 15.74
C ALA A 659 45.31 -70.43 14.86
N ARG A 660 44.40 -70.80 13.94
CA ARG A 660 44.61 -71.85 12.93
C ARG A 660 44.11 -71.41 11.56
N PHE A 661 44.71 -71.94 10.50
CA PHE A 661 44.33 -71.67 9.10
C PHE A 661 43.69 -72.90 8.45
N ASN A 662 42.74 -72.71 7.53
CA ASN A 662 42.01 -73.78 6.83
C ASN A 662 41.35 -74.79 7.79
N ASN A 663 40.61 -74.28 8.79
CA ASN A 663 39.96 -75.13 9.80
C ASN A 663 38.43 -75.08 9.71
N THR A 664 37.79 -73.96 10.05
CA THR A 664 36.32 -73.84 9.98
C THR A 664 35.85 -73.53 8.56
N VAL A 665 36.58 -72.67 7.84
CA VAL A 665 36.32 -72.29 6.46
C VAL A 665 37.62 -72.32 5.68
N ASP A 666 37.61 -72.98 4.52
CA ASP A 666 38.77 -73.04 3.62
C ASP A 666 39.18 -71.64 3.15
N GLY A 667 40.46 -71.32 3.30
CA GLY A 667 41.05 -70.04 2.95
C GLY A 667 41.07 -69.00 4.08
N TYR A 668 40.54 -69.31 5.27
CA TYR A 668 40.43 -68.35 6.38
C TYR A 668 41.25 -68.75 7.61
N THR A 669 41.52 -67.76 8.45
CA THR A 669 42.14 -67.92 9.77
C THR A 669 41.06 -67.86 10.86
N ASP A 670 41.11 -68.80 11.80
CA ASP A 670 40.26 -68.86 13.00
C ASP A 670 41.05 -68.48 14.25
N LEU A 671 40.49 -67.60 15.08
CA LEU A 671 40.97 -67.30 16.42
C LEU A 671 40.33 -68.26 17.45
N ASN A 672 41.06 -68.57 18.53
CA ASN A 672 40.56 -69.37 19.63
C ASN A 672 39.66 -68.55 20.58
N GLY A 673 38.35 -68.60 20.34
CA GLY A 673 37.33 -67.91 21.15
C GLY A 673 36.31 -67.15 20.30
N HIS A 674 35.21 -66.74 20.93
CA HIS A 674 34.20 -65.84 20.37
C HIS A 674 34.55 -64.38 20.73
N PHE A 675 35.00 -63.61 19.73
CA PHE A 675 35.48 -62.24 19.94
C PHE A 675 34.55 -61.19 19.32
N GLY A 676 33.48 -61.58 18.62
CA GLY A 676 32.60 -60.63 17.97
C GLY A 676 31.51 -61.29 17.13
N ASN A 677 30.57 -60.46 16.70
CA ASN A 677 29.51 -60.83 15.76
C ASN A 677 29.99 -60.62 14.32
N ILE A 678 29.37 -61.31 13.37
CA ILE A 678 29.64 -61.13 11.93
C ILE A 678 29.49 -59.65 11.55
N GLY A 679 30.47 -59.11 10.82
CA GLY A 679 30.52 -57.71 10.38
C GLY A 679 31.18 -56.74 11.36
N GLU A 680 31.44 -57.16 12.60
CA GLU A 680 32.23 -56.37 13.56
C GLU A 680 33.73 -56.44 13.23
N TYR A 681 34.50 -55.53 13.83
CA TYR A 681 35.94 -55.43 13.59
C TYR A 681 36.71 -55.75 14.85
N LEU A 682 37.91 -56.33 14.68
CA LEU A 682 38.82 -56.63 15.78
C LEU A 682 40.11 -55.83 15.57
N THR A 683 40.56 -55.13 16.61
CA THR A 683 41.91 -54.55 16.65
C THR A 683 42.78 -55.43 17.55
N ILE A 684 43.85 -56.00 16.99
CA ILE A 684 44.73 -56.96 17.66
C ILE A 684 46.17 -56.66 17.22
N ASN A 685 47.06 -56.39 18.19
CA ASN A 685 48.48 -56.13 17.94
C ASN A 685 48.77 -55.10 16.81
N GLY A 686 47.99 -54.00 16.79
CA GLY A 686 48.13 -52.96 15.75
C GLY A 686 47.54 -53.30 14.38
N ASN A 687 47.10 -54.55 14.16
CA ASN A 687 46.39 -54.96 12.96
C ASN A 687 44.87 -54.84 13.13
N THR A 688 44.16 -54.67 12.02
CA THR A 688 42.69 -54.63 11.99
C THR A 688 42.14 -55.80 11.18
N TYR A 689 41.18 -56.50 11.76
CA TYR A 689 40.47 -57.63 11.17
C TYR A 689 38.97 -57.38 11.14
N GLN A 690 38.25 -58.08 10.28
CA GLN A 690 36.78 -58.11 10.29
C GLN A 690 36.30 -59.54 10.57
N VAL A 691 35.26 -59.66 11.40
CA VAL A 691 34.65 -60.94 11.72
C VAL A 691 33.82 -61.42 10.53
N TYR A 692 34.27 -62.50 9.91
CA TYR A 692 33.62 -63.12 8.76
C TYR A 692 32.56 -64.14 9.21
N ALA A 693 32.91 -64.99 10.18
CA ALA A 693 32.02 -66.00 10.75
C ALA A 693 32.39 -66.24 12.22
N THR A 694 31.46 -66.80 12.99
CA THR A 694 31.73 -67.11 14.40
C THR A 694 30.94 -68.32 14.89
N SER A 695 31.50 -69.02 15.88
CA SER A 695 30.84 -70.04 16.70
C SER A 695 31.05 -69.72 18.19
N GLU A 696 30.56 -70.58 19.09
CA GLU A 696 30.81 -70.42 20.54
C GLU A 696 32.31 -70.45 20.91
N SER A 697 33.17 -71.08 20.10
CA SER A 697 34.60 -71.28 20.42
C SER A 697 35.58 -70.77 19.37
N THR A 698 35.09 -70.22 18.26
CA THR A 698 35.94 -69.73 17.16
C THR A 698 35.43 -68.42 16.58
N THR A 699 36.37 -67.58 16.14
CA THR A 699 36.09 -66.38 15.35
C THR A 699 36.91 -66.44 14.07
N THR A 700 36.24 -66.59 12.94
CA THR A 700 36.85 -66.61 11.60
C THR A 700 36.98 -65.19 11.09
N ILE A 701 38.18 -64.81 10.63
CA ILE A 701 38.54 -63.42 10.34
C ILE A 701 39.08 -63.19 8.93
N THR A 702 38.90 -61.95 8.45
CA THR A 702 39.61 -61.36 7.32
C THR A 702 40.50 -60.22 7.81
N LYS A 703 41.61 -59.93 7.11
CA LYS A 703 42.56 -58.85 7.47
C LYS A 703 42.48 -57.71 6.45
N TRP A 704 42.61 -56.47 6.91
CA TRP A 704 42.76 -55.33 6.00
C TRP A 704 44.11 -55.39 5.28
N ASP A 705 44.11 -55.43 3.94
CA ASP A 705 45.33 -55.52 3.11
C ASP A 705 45.81 -54.17 2.56
N GLY A 706 45.10 -53.08 2.84
CA GLY A 706 45.32 -51.77 2.24
C GLY A 706 44.20 -51.32 1.31
N SER A 707 43.38 -52.26 0.82
CA SER A 707 42.30 -52.01 -0.14
C SER A 707 40.96 -52.63 0.28
N ALA A 708 41.00 -53.84 0.85
CA ALA A 708 39.82 -54.58 1.27
C ALA A 708 40.16 -55.47 2.47
N TYR A 709 39.10 -56.02 3.09
CA TYR A 709 39.25 -57.11 4.05
C TYR A 709 39.31 -58.44 3.28
N VAL A 710 40.44 -59.11 3.34
CA VAL A 710 40.70 -60.34 2.58
C VAL A 710 40.92 -61.55 3.49
N ALA A 711 40.50 -62.72 3.01
CA ALA A 711 40.80 -64.00 3.64
C ALA A 711 42.28 -64.36 3.41
N GLY A 712 42.86 -65.14 4.31
CA GLY A 712 44.25 -65.57 4.20
C GLY A 712 44.77 -66.27 5.44
N ASN A 713 46.03 -66.71 5.38
CA ASN A 713 46.75 -67.29 6.50
C ASN A 713 47.42 -66.18 7.31
N PHE A 714 46.85 -65.87 8.47
CA PHE A 714 47.31 -64.82 9.37
C PHE A 714 47.78 -65.39 10.72
N VAL A 715 48.03 -66.69 10.81
CA VAL A 715 48.40 -67.35 12.08
C VAL A 715 49.63 -66.72 12.73
N SER A 716 50.58 -66.22 11.93
CA SER A 716 51.77 -65.53 12.40
C SER A 716 51.49 -64.19 13.09
N ASP A 717 50.32 -63.58 12.89
CA ASP A 717 49.93 -62.34 13.59
C ASP A 717 49.59 -62.59 15.07
N PHE A 718 49.44 -63.86 15.48
CA PHE A 718 48.95 -64.30 16.79
C PHE A 718 49.95 -65.25 17.46
N ASP A 719 51.15 -64.76 17.74
CA ASP A 719 52.23 -65.50 18.41
C ASP A 719 52.24 -65.35 19.95
N ASP A 720 51.44 -64.44 20.49
CA ASP A 720 51.27 -64.21 21.93
C ASP A 720 49.80 -63.99 22.32
N ALA A 721 49.54 -63.90 23.62
CA ALA A 721 48.23 -63.60 24.22
C ALA A 721 47.87 -62.11 24.05
N TYR A 722 47.57 -61.71 22.81
CA TYR A 722 47.21 -60.33 22.51
C TYR A 722 45.83 -59.95 23.03
N THR A 723 45.68 -58.68 23.41
CA THR A 723 44.38 -58.08 23.68
C THR A 723 43.62 -57.90 22.37
N VAL A 724 42.34 -58.27 22.38
CA VAL A 724 41.38 -58.08 21.30
C VAL A 724 40.43 -56.97 21.69
N GLU A 725 40.41 -55.90 20.91
CA GLU A 725 39.38 -54.88 21.01
C GLU A 725 38.31 -55.12 19.95
N THR A 726 37.09 -55.44 20.38
CA THR A 726 35.95 -55.62 19.48
C THR A 726 35.30 -54.28 19.21
N LYS A 727 35.37 -53.82 17.97
CA LYS A 727 34.72 -52.61 17.47
C LYS A 727 33.40 -52.95 16.79
N ARG A 728 32.38 -52.11 17.01
CA ARG A 728 31.08 -52.24 16.33
C ARG A 728 31.21 -52.12 14.81
N SER A 729 30.24 -52.66 14.06
CA SER A 729 30.14 -52.53 12.60
C SER A 729 30.18 -51.08 12.09
N GLU A 730 29.65 -50.15 12.88
CA GLU A 730 29.60 -48.72 12.59
C GLU A 730 31.00 -48.11 12.57
N TRP A 731 31.97 -48.68 13.30
CA TRP A 731 33.35 -48.23 13.30
C TRP A 731 33.98 -48.27 11.89
N GLY A 732 33.64 -49.29 11.09
CA GLY A 732 34.17 -49.44 9.73
C GLY A 732 33.33 -48.86 8.61
N SER A 733 32.12 -48.38 8.91
CA SER A 733 31.13 -47.98 7.90
C SER A 733 30.67 -46.51 7.98
N LEU A 734 30.85 -45.82 9.11
CA LEU A 734 30.35 -44.46 9.36
C LEU A 734 31.12 -43.31 8.68
#